data_AF-A0ABC9T3K6-F1
#
_entry.id   AF-A0ABC9T3K6-F1
#
_cell.length_a   1.000
_cell.length_b   1.000
_cell.length_c   1.000
_cell.angle_alpha   90.00
_cell.angle_beta   90.00
_cell.angle_gamma   90.00
#
_symmetry.space_group_name_H-M   'P 1'
#
loop_
_entity.id
_entity.type
_entity.pdbx_description
1 polymer ?
#
loop_
_entity_poly.entity_id
_entity_poly.type
_entity_poly.pdbx_seq_one_letter_code
_entity_poly.pdbx_strand_id
1 'polypeptide(L)'
;MRTPSGILHVVDSQTDQIIGAIQSKDYWNDNRHWEIKNNVDKLDFTVFDGTKEASALTQQNLVLKEVRGGRIVPYTITETEKDSNNRSLTTYASGEWILLGKANYIDPQKFEAKTVGEYVDIALKGTKWKKGNISYESFRSMTVDEFIDPLSFLKKIASLFELEIQYRTEVVGNHIERYVDMMKKRGQDTGKTIELEKDLIGIKRIENSQNICTALIGFVKGEGDNIITIEKINNGLPYITNIDAFQRWNEKGKHKFGFYSPETDNENMSPERLKTLMEIEMKKRVNASVSYEVKAASIGRVFGLAHELINEGDTIRIKDTGFTPKLYLEARAIAGDESFTDPTQDKYVFGDYREIVDPNEELRKIYNQILSSLGSKQEMLDQLDKLVKQNEKTIETIRKESQAAKELAEKVQENLKNNTVTIIEAKNPPIDNLIVGKTLWRDISNGKPGILKVWNGKGWELLIPDVESIKKDTLEQVTKDINASAEKLGARVKEAETKADNLQKDFNAVKGEQERVSQVTKTLEESEKGTKETIKSLQGTQESMSRTIVETSKGVEGLNNTVSDIKKDQSGITDRVVKTEQNINGISSSIEQINKTSSQTIQKLNQVEQDANGTKQTIERIEKNVNNLDGDVINLVRGTKTLTTNEELSLKGGRLAVIKDTYNGNAIAQTDTEWQGIAVKPSELIKRGKIKIGDTVTFSVTARMIGGESTQVFFPNGAGRTTVNGEWKRVSITILVGSDATDPNVVYRFEAESIPKGALYQQTSPMLSLTKKVYPWRPAPEDQADSNEFIKVTTEIKAEAGKISTKLEQVEARTVGVENWLIYTGPNEKPQTIGMSGGAQVNKAGQAFSEDYIIVECTDHTDSFYQFHLDNTKMGDFEKAKDMTFSIDMQNDVPIDLIVFQFINGVWTENLYNRFPVANWSRRSFTFKIDARATGWGLRLRFERNENSKGKKLRFKKAKLEKGSVPTDFSKSTYELEQSVNGIKENIKTVEKTQTSFDERVNTVEKNAEGTTASVKKLQETQTAQG
;
A
#
# COMPACT_ATOMS: atom_id res chain seq x y z
N MET A 1 -28.46 -23.07 -41.75
CA MET A 1 -29.32 -24.18 -41.26
C MET A 1 -30.21 -24.63 -42.40
N ARG A 2 -30.52 -25.93 -42.47
CA ARG A 2 -31.52 -26.46 -43.41
C ARG A 2 -32.91 -26.07 -42.91
N THR A 3 -33.76 -25.54 -43.78
CA THR A 3 -35.17 -25.26 -43.44
C THR A 3 -35.91 -26.59 -43.22
N PRO A 4 -36.61 -26.79 -42.09
CA PRO A 4 -37.41 -27.98 -41.88
C PRO A 4 -38.43 -28.16 -42.99
N SER A 5 -38.70 -29.41 -43.37
CA SER A 5 -39.66 -29.72 -44.44
C SER A 5 -41.10 -29.30 -44.12
N GLY A 6 -41.46 -29.24 -42.83
CA GLY A 6 -42.84 -29.03 -42.38
C GLY A 6 -43.76 -30.22 -42.61
N ILE A 7 -43.25 -31.35 -43.09
CA ILE A 7 -44.06 -32.56 -43.29
C ILE A 7 -44.22 -33.26 -41.95
N LEU A 8 -45.46 -33.62 -41.61
CA LEU A 8 -45.77 -34.43 -40.42
C LEU A 8 -46.00 -35.88 -40.87
N HIS A 9 -45.13 -36.80 -40.44
CA HIS A 9 -45.30 -38.22 -40.77
C HIS A 9 -46.10 -38.91 -39.67
N VAL A 10 -47.12 -39.67 -40.05
CA VAL A 10 -47.94 -40.44 -39.12
C VAL A 10 -47.42 -41.87 -39.09
N VAL A 11 -47.13 -42.38 -37.89
CA VAL A 11 -46.60 -43.71 -37.64
C VAL A 11 -47.61 -44.52 -36.84
N ASP A 12 -47.86 -45.73 -37.30
CA ASP A 12 -48.66 -46.70 -36.57
C ASP A 12 -47.93 -47.15 -35.30
N SER A 13 -48.58 -47.01 -34.15
CA SER A 13 -47.96 -47.26 -32.85
C SER A 13 -47.61 -48.73 -32.58
N GLN A 14 -48.28 -49.66 -33.27
CA GLN A 14 -48.08 -51.10 -33.08
C GLN A 14 -46.94 -51.62 -33.96
N THR A 15 -46.89 -51.18 -35.20
CA THR A 15 -45.95 -51.67 -36.21
C THR A 15 -44.71 -50.79 -36.36
N ASP A 16 -44.70 -49.57 -35.80
CA ASP A 16 -43.68 -48.54 -35.99
C ASP A 16 -43.47 -48.17 -37.49
N GLN A 17 -44.46 -48.45 -38.35
CA GLN A 17 -44.43 -48.12 -39.78
C GLN A 17 -45.05 -46.77 -40.07
N ILE A 18 -44.45 -46.03 -41.02
CA ILE A 18 -45.03 -44.79 -41.54
C ILE A 18 -46.26 -45.12 -42.39
N ILE A 19 -47.44 -44.69 -41.93
CA ILE A 19 -48.75 -44.96 -42.56
C ILE A 19 -49.36 -43.72 -43.24
N GLY A 20 -48.78 -42.54 -43.03
CA GLY A 20 -49.25 -41.30 -43.64
C GLY A 20 -48.20 -40.18 -43.61
N ALA A 21 -48.39 -39.17 -44.45
CA ALA A 21 -47.58 -37.96 -44.48
C ALA A 21 -48.47 -36.75 -44.79
N ILE A 22 -48.61 -35.86 -43.82
CA ILE A 22 -49.39 -34.63 -43.93
C ILE A 22 -48.45 -33.53 -44.40
N GLN A 23 -48.75 -32.91 -45.53
CA GLN A 23 -47.93 -31.82 -46.06
C GLN A 23 -48.19 -30.53 -45.28
N SER A 24 -47.23 -29.61 -45.29
CA SER A 24 -47.33 -28.33 -44.58
C SER A 24 -48.49 -27.43 -45.01
N LYS A 25 -49.07 -27.69 -46.18
CA LYS A 25 -50.26 -26.99 -46.72
C LYS A 25 -51.59 -27.61 -46.27
N ASP A 26 -51.55 -28.82 -45.70
CA ASP A 26 -52.72 -29.63 -45.37
C ASP A 26 -53.05 -29.61 -43.86
N TYR A 27 -52.32 -28.80 -43.07
CA TYR A 27 -52.61 -28.51 -41.67
C TYR A 27 -52.47 -27.01 -41.36
N TRP A 28 -53.11 -26.56 -40.28
CA TRP A 28 -53.04 -25.18 -39.78
C TRP A 28 -53.14 -25.17 -38.25
N ASN A 29 -53.05 -23.98 -37.65
CA ASN A 29 -53.03 -23.79 -36.19
C ASN A 29 -51.98 -24.67 -35.50
N ASP A 30 -50.84 -24.94 -36.16
CA ASP A 30 -49.82 -25.75 -35.54
C ASP A 30 -49.07 -24.95 -34.47
N ASN A 31 -48.97 -25.51 -33.28
CA ASN A 31 -48.17 -24.97 -32.19
C ASN A 31 -47.32 -26.07 -31.58
N ARG A 32 -46.00 -25.92 -31.67
CA ARG A 32 -45.05 -26.71 -30.91
C ARG A 32 -44.63 -25.94 -29.67
N HIS A 33 -44.98 -26.45 -28.51
CA HIS A 33 -44.52 -25.92 -27.23
C HIS A 33 -43.39 -26.77 -26.66
N TRP A 34 -42.22 -26.19 -26.41
CA TRP A 34 -41.07 -26.91 -25.84
C TRP A 34 -40.48 -26.22 -24.61
N GLU A 35 -39.97 -27.00 -23.65
CA GLU A 35 -39.23 -26.55 -22.47
C GLU A 35 -38.04 -27.46 -22.21
N ILE A 36 -36.84 -26.89 -22.01
CA ILE A 36 -35.62 -27.68 -21.77
C ILE A 36 -35.63 -28.31 -20.39
N LYS A 37 -35.95 -27.53 -19.34
CA LYS A 37 -35.78 -27.95 -17.93
C LYS A 37 -36.54 -29.22 -17.57
N ASN A 38 -37.79 -29.32 -18.02
CA ASN A 38 -38.67 -30.45 -17.71
C ASN A 38 -38.77 -31.47 -18.85
N ASN A 39 -38.04 -31.24 -19.95
CA ASN A 39 -38.17 -31.98 -21.21
C ASN A 39 -39.62 -32.06 -21.70
N VAL A 40 -40.32 -30.91 -21.68
CA VAL A 40 -41.66 -30.81 -22.27
C VAL A 40 -41.50 -30.52 -23.76
N ASP A 41 -42.24 -31.25 -24.59
CA ASP A 41 -42.37 -30.97 -26.01
C ASP A 41 -43.75 -31.45 -26.42
N LYS A 42 -44.60 -30.53 -26.87
CA LYS A 42 -45.97 -30.80 -27.31
C LYS A 42 -46.15 -30.26 -28.70
N LEU A 43 -47.01 -30.90 -29.47
CA LEU A 43 -47.37 -30.48 -30.82
C LEU A 43 -48.87 -30.59 -30.98
N ASP A 44 -49.49 -29.44 -31.15
CA ASP A 44 -50.91 -29.32 -31.47
C ASP A 44 -51.03 -28.86 -32.92
N PHE A 45 -51.99 -29.39 -33.68
CA PHE A 45 -52.27 -28.95 -35.05
C PHE A 45 -53.67 -29.38 -35.50
N THR A 46 -54.21 -28.70 -36.51
CA THR A 46 -55.54 -28.98 -37.05
C THR A 46 -55.47 -29.40 -38.51
N VAL A 47 -56.26 -30.40 -38.90
CA VAL A 47 -56.46 -30.84 -40.29
C VAL A 47 -57.95 -30.89 -40.63
N PHE A 48 -58.28 -31.05 -41.92
CA PHE A 48 -59.66 -31.31 -42.34
C PHE A 48 -60.08 -32.74 -42.00
N ASP A 49 -61.25 -32.89 -41.36
CA ASP A 49 -61.84 -34.19 -41.05
C ASP A 49 -62.37 -34.87 -42.33
N GLY A 50 -62.22 -36.19 -42.39
CA GLY A 50 -62.62 -37.01 -43.54
C GLY A 50 -61.57 -37.15 -44.66
N THR A 51 -60.34 -36.67 -44.45
CA THR A 51 -59.19 -36.98 -45.32
C THR A 51 -58.59 -38.36 -44.98
N LYS A 52 -57.81 -38.94 -45.90
CA LYS A 52 -57.11 -40.21 -45.66
C LYS A 52 -56.06 -40.05 -44.55
N GLU A 53 -55.48 -38.87 -44.45
CA GLU A 53 -54.46 -38.54 -43.47
C GLU A 53 -55.08 -38.33 -42.09
N ALA A 54 -56.26 -37.69 -42.01
CA ALA A 54 -56.99 -37.53 -40.76
C ALA A 54 -57.44 -38.86 -40.14
N SER A 55 -57.73 -39.89 -40.95
CA SER A 55 -58.08 -41.21 -40.40
C SER A 55 -56.91 -41.96 -39.79
N ALA A 56 -55.66 -41.56 -40.09
CA ALA A 56 -54.46 -42.10 -39.47
C ALA A 56 -54.13 -41.43 -38.11
N LEU A 57 -54.72 -40.26 -37.82
CA LEU A 57 -54.57 -39.52 -36.57
C LEU A 57 -55.45 -40.12 -35.45
N THR A 58 -55.20 -41.38 -35.12
CA THR A 58 -55.86 -42.07 -34.01
C THR A 58 -55.02 -42.01 -32.74
N GLN A 59 -55.64 -42.19 -31.57
CA GLN A 59 -54.91 -42.20 -30.29
C GLN A 59 -53.72 -43.17 -30.31
N GLN A 60 -52.64 -42.79 -29.62
CA GLN A 60 -51.36 -43.49 -29.50
C GLN A 60 -50.50 -43.56 -30.76
N ASN A 61 -51.06 -43.40 -31.97
CA ASN A 61 -50.23 -43.24 -33.17
C ASN A 61 -49.29 -42.05 -33.00
N LEU A 62 -48.16 -42.10 -33.69
CA LEU A 62 -47.13 -41.07 -33.55
C LEU A 62 -47.20 -40.08 -34.72
N VAL A 63 -46.86 -38.84 -34.42
CA VAL A 63 -46.57 -37.80 -35.39
C VAL A 63 -45.08 -37.50 -35.28
N LEU A 64 -44.34 -37.63 -36.38
CA LEU A 64 -42.94 -37.22 -36.47
C LEU A 64 -42.86 -35.82 -37.06
N LYS A 65 -42.17 -34.91 -36.37
CA LYS A 65 -41.89 -33.55 -36.85
C LYS A 65 -40.40 -33.30 -36.88
N GLU A 66 -39.90 -32.85 -38.04
CA GLU A 66 -38.56 -32.27 -38.13
C GLU A 66 -38.57 -30.86 -37.52
N VAL A 67 -37.77 -30.65 -36.48
CA VAL A 67 -37.63 -29.34 -35.84
C VAL A 67 -36.41 -28.59 -36.42
N ARG A 68 -36.27 -27.30 -36.09
CA ARG A 68 -35.26 -26.40 -36.70
C ARG A 68 -33.81 -26.89 -36.63
N GLY A 69 -33.46 -27.63 -35.57
CA GLY A 69 -32.15 -28.26 -35.41
C GLY A 69 -31.90 -29.44 -36.35
N GLY A 70 -32.84 -29.78 -37.23
CA GLY A 70 -32.78 -30.93 -38.15
C GLY A 70 -33.07 -32.28 -37.47
N ARG A 71 -33.30 -32.30 -36.16
CA ARG A 71 -33.72 -33.51 -35.44
C ARG A 71 -35.19 -33.79 -35.71
N ILE A 72 -35.54 -35.07 -35.80
CA ILE A 72 -36.92 -35.52 -35.86
C ILE A 72 -37.36 -35.85 -34.44
N VAL A 73 -38.48 -35.26 -34.01
CA VAL A 73 -39.08 -35.48 -32.70
C VAL A 73 -40.34 -36.34 -32.87
N PRO A 74 -40.45 -37.48 -32.17
CA PRO A 74 -41.67 -38.28 -32.17
C PRO A 74 -42.65 -37.74 -31.12
N TYR A 75 -43.92 -37.57 -31.51
CA TYR A 75 -45.01 -37.18 -30.62
C TYR A 75 -46.08 -38.27 -30.62
N THR A 76 -46.49 -38.76 -29.46
CA THR A 76 -47.65 -39.65 -29.36
C THR A 76 -48.94 -38.83 -29.28
N ILE A 77 -49.95 -39.23 -30.07
CA ILE A 77 -51.27 -38.59 -30.06
C ILE A 77 -51.96 -38.95 -28.73
N THR A 78 -52.14 -37.93 -27.89
CA THR A 78 -52.79 -38.08 -26.59
C THR A 78 -54.28 -37.81 -26.67
N GLU A 79 -54.69 -36.87 -27.53
CA GLU A 79 -56.09 -36.46 -27.67
C GLU A 79 -56.38 -35.98 -29.09
N THR A 80 -57.62 -36.15 -29.52
CA THR A 80 -58.13 -35.65 -30.80
C THR A 80 -59.52 -35.06 -30.61
N GLU A 81 -59.76 -33.88 -31.15
CA GLU A 81 -61.00 -33.14 -31.06
C GLU A 81 -61.57 -32.92 -32.45
N LYS A 82 -62.87 -33.22 -32.64
CA LYS A 82 -63.57 -33.00 -33.91
C LYS A 82 -64.60 -31.90 -33.76
N ASP A 83 -64.57 -30.92 -34.66
CA ASP A 83 -65.57 -29.86 -34.75
C ASP A 83 -66.35 -29.97 -36.06
N SER A 84 -67.67 -30.18 -35.95
CA SER A 84 -68.56 -30.30 -37.09
C SER A 84 -68.81 -28.98 -37.81
N ASN A 85 -68.66 -27.83 -37.15
CA ASN A 85 -68.99 -26.52 -37.71
C ASN A 85 -68.03 -26.15 -38.84
N ASN A 86 -66.76 -26.47 -38.68
CA ASN A 86 -65.70 -26.20 -39.65
C ASN A 86 -65.12 -27.49 -40.26
N ARG A 87 -65.67 -28.66 -39.92
CA ARG A 87 -65.21 -29.99 -40.35
C ARG A 87 -63.71 -30.20 -40.10
N SER A 88 -63.27 -29.85 -38.89
CA SER A 88 -61.88 -29.95 -38.50
C SER A 88 -61.61 -31.07 -37.49
N LEU A 89 -60.38 -31.55 -37.49
CA LEU A 89 -59.81 -32.48 -36.52
C LEU A 89 -58.56 -31.81 -35.93
N THR A 90 -58.63 -31.41 -34.67
CA THR A 90 -57.48 -30.92 -33.90
C THR A 90 -56.84 -32.09 -33.17
N THR A 91 -55.53 -32.25 -33.34
CA THR A 91 -54.74 -33.30 -32.72
C THR A 91 -53.83 -32.68 -31.67
N TYR A 92 -53.89 -33.19 -30.44
CA TYR A 92 -52.98 -32.85 -29.37
C TYR A 92 -52.01 -34.00 -29.14
N ALA A 93 -50.72 -33.73 -29.31
CA ALA A 93 -49.68 -34.73 -29.19
C ALA A 93 -48.58 -34.28 -28.23
N SER A 94 -48.02 -35.23 -27.50
CA SER A 94 -46.92 -35.01 -26.55
C SER A 94 -45.71 -35.84 -26.95
N GLY A 95 -44.49 -35.36 -26.67
CA GLY A 95 -43.27 -36.09 -26.95
C GLY A 95 -43.35 -37.55 -26.48
N GLU A 96 -43.06 -38.50 -27.36
CA GLU A 96 -43.33 -39.93 -27.12
C GLU A 96 -42.67 -40.48 -25.84
N TRP A 97 -41.58 -39.85 -25.39
CA TRP A 97 -40.88 -40.23 -24.15
C TRP A 97 -41.75 -40.16 -22.90
N ILE A 98 -42.90 -39.47 -22.91
CA ILE A 98 -43.84 -39.55 -21.77
C ILE A 98 -44.29 -40.99 -21.50
N LEU A 99 -44.28 -41.85 -22.52
CA LEU A 99 -44.64 -43.26 -22.40
C LEU A 99 -43.56 -44.08 -21.66
N LEU A 100 -42.32 -43.59 -21.57
CA LEU A 100 -41.27 -44.23 -20.74
C LEU A 100 -41.69 -44.31 -19.28
N GLY A 101 -42.51 -43.36 -18.80
CA GLY A 101 -43.03 -43.37 -17.43
C GLY A 101 -44.02 -44.50 -17.14
N LYS A 102 -44.46 -45.22 -18.17
CA LYS A 102 -45.33 -46.41 -18.06
C LYS A 102 -44.71 -47.65 -18.69
N ALA A 103 -43.48 -47.56 -19.20
CA ALA A 103 -42.87 -48.63 -20.00
C ALA A 103 -42.33 -49.77 -19.13
N ASN A 104 -41.78 -49.44 -17.96
CA ASN A 104 -41.18 -50.40 -17.02
C ASN A 104 -41.04 -49.77 -15.62
N TYR A 105 -40.39 -50.47 -14.70
CA TYR A 105 -39.96 -49.97 -13.39
C TYR A 105 -38.51 -50.39 -13.08
N ILE A 106 -37.86 -49.66 -12.18
CA ILE A 106 -36.55 -49.98 -11.59
C ILE A 106 -36.74 -50.21 -10.09
N ASP A 107 -36.26 -51.34 -9.59
CA ASP A 107 -36.33 -51.71 -8.16
C ASP A 107 -35.48 -50.78 -7.29
N PRO A 108 -35.92 -50.50 -6.04
CA PRO A 108 -35.12 -49.81 -5.04
C PRO A 108 -33.77 -50.50 -4.84
N GLN A 109 -32.68 -49.78 -5.07
CA GLN A 109 -31.32 -50.28 -4.90
C GLN A 109 -30.31 -49.14 -4.87
N LYS A 110 -29.11 -49.47 -4.40
CA LYS A 110 -27.94 -48.59 -4.47
C LYS A 110 -27.12 -48.94 -5.71
N PHE A 111 -26.91 -47.94 -6.58
CA PHE A 111 -26.03 -48.04 -7.73
C PHE A 111 -24.69 -47.40 -7.36
N GLU A 112 -23.62 -48.20 -7.33
CA GLU A 112 -22.27 -47.73 -7.00
C GLU A 112 -21.45 -47.45 -8.26
N ALA A 113 -20.84 -46.26 -8.31
CA ALA A 113 -19.86 -45.85 -9.31
C ALA A 113 -20.24 -46.22 -10.75
N LYS A 114 -21.41 -45.75 -11.20
CA LYS A 114 -21.90 -45.97 -12.58
C LYS A 114 -21.63 -44.75 -13.45
N THR A 115 -21.36 -45.00 -14.73
CA THR A 115 -21.32 -43.96 -15.76
C THR A 115 -22.72 -43.58 -16.21
N VAL A 116 -22.86 -42.40 -16.84
CA VAL A 116 -24.11 -41.96 -17.49
C VAL A 116 -24.63 -43.03 -18.46
N GLY A 117 -23.73 -43.62 -19.25
CA GLY A 117 -24.10 -44.64 -20.24
C GLY A 117 -24.68 -45.90 -19.61
N GLU A 118 -24.09 -46.38 -18.51
CA GLU A 118 -24.62 -47.54 -17.76
C GLU A 118 -25.98 -47.23 -17.12
N TYR A 119 -26.13 -46.04 -16.55
CA TYR A 119 -27.42 -45.61 -15.98
C TYR A 119 -28.52 -45.53 -17.04
N VAL A 120 -28.21 -44.99 -18.23
CA VAL A 120 -29.14 -44.96 -19.36
C VAL A 120 -29.47 -46.37 -19.85
N ASP A 121 -28.49 -47.28 -19.93
CA ASP A 121 -28.75 -48.68 -20.30
C ASP A 121 -29.72 -49.36 -19.31
N ILE A 122 -29.59 -49.07 -18.01
CA ILE A 122 -30.53 -49.53 -16.98
C ILE A 122 -31.92 -48.94 -17.20
N ALA A 123 -32.01 -47.63 -17.42
CA ALA A 123 -33.29 -46.94 -17.62
C ALA A 123 -34.05 -47.45 -18.85
N LEU A 124 -33.33 -47.72 -19.94
CA LEU A 124 -33.94 -48.08 -21.22
C LEU A 124 -34.16 -49.58 -21.40
N LYS A 125 -33.77 -50.41 -20.43
CA LYS A 125 -33.89 -51.86 -20.50
C LYS A 125 -35.34 -52.30 -20.72
N GLY A 126 -35.57 -53.02 -21.82
CA GLY A 126 -36.90 -53.54 -22.18
C GLY A 126 -37.80 -52.51 -22.85
N THR A 127 -37.29 -51.32 -23.20
CA THR A 127 -38.05 -50.27 -23.90
C THR A 127 -37.70 -50.24 -25.40
N LYS A 128 -38.49 -49.51 -26.21
CA LYS A 128 -38.19 -49.24 -27.64
C LYS A 128 -37.06 -48.20 -27.84
N TRP A 129 -36.57 -47.59 -26.78
CA TRP A 129 -35.58 -46.51 -26.83
C TRP A 129 -34.16 -47.07 -26.72
N LYS A 130 -33.25 -46.52 -27.53
CA LYS A 130 -31.82 -46.83 -27.50
C LYS A 130 -31.03 -45.67 -26.91
N LYS A 131 -29.86 -46.00 -26.37
CA LYS A 131 -28.86 -45.00 -25.99
C LYS A 131 -28.33 -44.31 -27.25
N GLY A 132 -28.36 -42.98 -27.25
CA GLY A 132 -27.81 -42.16 -28.33
C GLY A 132 -26.46 -41.56 -27.95
N ASN A 133 -26.32 -40.25 -28.16
CA ASN A 133 -25.11 -39.48 -27.83
C ASN A 133 -25.04 -39.24 -26.32
N ILE A 134 -24.07 -39.85 -25.65
CA ILE A 134 -23.87 -39.71 -24.20
C ILE A 134 -22.57 -38.97 -23.92
N SER A 135 -22.65 -37.86 -23.19
CA SER A 135 -21.47 -37.14 -22.69
C SER A 135 -20.80 -37.93 -21.59
N TYR A 136 -19.47 -38.06 -21.68
CA TYR A 136 -18.67 -38.67 -20.63
C TYR A 136 -18.34 -37.62 -19.56
N GLU A 137 -18.93 -37.77 -18.37
CA GLU A 137 -18.67 -36.88 -17.22
C GLU A 137 -17.71 -37.51 -16.21
N SER A 138 -18.20 -38.49 -15.45
CA SER A 138 -17.48 -39.22 -14.41
C SER A 138 -18.31 -40.43 -13.97
N PHE A 139 -17.83 -41.18 -12.99
CA PHE A 139 -18.66 -42.14 -12.26
C PHE A 139 -19.39 -41.41 -11.13
N ARG A 140 -20.67 -41.73 -10.90
CA ARG A 140 -21.42 -41.27 -9.72
C ARG A 140 -22.20 -42.45 -9.14
N SER A 141 -22.45 -42.40 -7.83
CA SER A 141 -23.34 -43.33 -7.15
C SER A 141 -24.70 -42.68 -6.95
N MET A 142 -25.76 -43.48 -6.92
CA MET A 142 -27.14 -43.05 -6.70
C MET A 142 -27.86 -44.10 -5.87
N THR A 143 -28.61 -43.67 -4.86
CA THR A 143 -29.56 -44.53 -4.16
C THR A 143 -30.96 -44.25 -4.70
N VAL A 144 -31.69 -45.33 -5.00
CA VAL A 144 -33.11 -45.29 -5.35
C VAL A 144 -33.84 -46.04 -4.24
N ASP A 145 -34.58 -45.30 -3.39
CA ASP A 145 -35.21 -45.87 -2.19
C ASP A 145 -36.62 -46.43 -2.43
N GLU A 146 -37.25 -46.04 -3.53
CA GLU A 146 -38.59 -46.47 -3.94
C GLU A 146 -38.60 -46.84 -5.43
N PHE A 147 -39.60 -47.62 -5.85
CA PHE A 147 -39.77 -47.96 -7.25
C PHE A 147 -39.83 -46.70 -8.11
N ILE A 148 -39.04 -46.66 -9.18
CA ILE A 148 -38.98 -45.50 -10.07
C ILE A 148 -39.20 -45.93 -11.52
N ASP A 149 -39.98 -45.15 -12.27
CA ASP A 149 -40.18 -45.38 -13.69
C ASP A 149 -38.97 -44.89 -14.52
N PRO A 150 -38.74 -45.45 -15.72
CA PRO A 150 -37.65 -45.04 -16.61
C PRO A 150 -37.55 -43.54 -16.88
N LEU A 151 -38.67 -42.83 -17.06
CA LEU A 151 -38.64 -41.40 -17.36
C LEU A 151 -38.16 -40.58 -16.15
N SER A 152 -38.69 -40.87 -14.97
CA SER A 152 -38.26 -40.25 -13.72
C SER A 152 -36.82 -40.60 -13.39
N PHE A 153 -36.39 -41.83 -13.68
CA PHE A 153 -35.00 -42.26 -13.51
C PHE A 153 -34.05 -41.51 -14.46
N LEU A 154 -34.40 -41.35 -15.75
CA LEU A 154 -33.65 -40.51 -16.69
C LEU A 154 -33.52 -39.06 -16.21
N LYS A 155 -34.59 -38.48 -15.64
CA LYS A 155 -34.54 -37.15 -15.03
C LYS A 155 -33.61 -37.10 -13.81
N LYS A 156 -33.62 -38.13 -12.96
CA LYS A 156 -32.65 -38.24 -11.84
C LYS A 156 -31.22 -38.35 -12.35
N ILE A 157 -30.97 -39.10 -13.42
CA ILE A 157 -29.64 -39.22 -14.05
C ILE A 157 -29.19 -37.86 -14.58
N ALA A 158 -30.04 -37.17 -15.34
CA ALA A 158 -29.74 -35.84 -15.87
C ALA A 158 -29.40 -34.84 -14.75
N SER A 159 -30.18 -34.83 -13.66
CA SER A 159 -29.90 -34.02 -12.47
C SER A 159 -28.58 -34.40 -11.78
N LEU A 160 -28.35 -35.70 -11.57
CA LEU A 160 -27.15 -36.21 -10.89
C LEU A 160 -25.86 -35.85 -11.64
N PHE A 161 -25.89 -35.83 -12.97
CA PHE A 161 -24.73 -35.54 -13.80
C PHE A 161 -24.71 -34.12 -14.37
N GLU A 162 -25.69 -33.27 -14.03
CA GLU A 162 -25.85 -31.91 -14.57
C GLU A 162 -25.90 -31.89 -16.11
N LEU A 163 -26.67 -32.83 -16.68
CA LEU A 163 -26.85 -33.02 -18.12
C LEU A 163 -28.27 -32.64 -18.55
N GLU A 164 -28.43 -32.42 -19.85
CA GLU A 164 -29.70 -32.20 -20.51
C GLU A 164 -30.06 -33.40 -21.39
N ILE A 165 -31.31 -33.84 -21.29
CA ILE A 165 -31.82 -34.95 -22.08
C ILE A 165 -32.29 -34.42 -23.44
N GLN A 166 -31.98 -35.14 -24.52
CA GLN A 166 -32.53 -34.87 -25.84
C GLN A 166 -33.08 -36.16 -26.43
N TYR A 167 -34.37 -36.15 -26.74
CA TYR A 167 -35.06 -37.24 -27.41
C TYR A 167 -35.09 -37.00 -28.91
N ARG A 168 -34.84 -38.04 -29.70
CA ARG A 168 -34.91 -37.97 -31.16
C ARG A 168 -35.27 -39.30 -31.78
N THR A 169 -35.71 -39.24 -33.02
CA THR A 169 -35.97 -40.40 -33.86
C THR A 169 -35.17 -40.32 -35.15
N GLU A 170 -34.78 -41.48 -35.67
CA GLU A 170 -34.27 -41.64 -37.03
C GLU A 170 -35.23 -42.52 -37.83
N VAL A 171 -35.45 -42.17 -39.10
CA VAL A 171 -36.23 -42.99 -40.03
C VAL A 171 -35.26 -43.94 -40.72
N VAL A 172 -35.43 -45.24 -40.51
CA VAL A 172 -34.58 -46.30 -41.05
C VAL A 172 -35.43 -47.19 -41.96
N GLY A 173 -35.31 -46.98 -43.28
CA GLY A 173 -36.19 -47.62 -44.25
C GLY A 173 -37.64 -47.16 -44.07
N ASN A 174 -38.55 -48.09 -43.75
CA ASN A 174 -39.96 -47.80 -43.48
C ASN A 174 -40.35 -47.85 -41.99
N HIS A 175 -39.38 -48.00 -41.08
CA HIS A 175 -39.60 -48.00 -39.63
C HIS A 175 -38.81 -46.86 -38.96
N ILE A 176 -39.03 -46.69 -37.65
CA ILE A 176 -38.35 -45.67 -36.85
C ILE A 176 -37.50 -46.26 -35.73
N GLU A 177 -36.38 -45.60 -35.44
CA GLU A 177 -35.54 -45.87 -34.28
C GLU A 177 -35.51 -44.68 -33.33
N ARG A 178 -35.50 -44.93 -32.01
CA ARG A 178 -35.63 -43.90 -30.98
C ARG A 178 -34.38 -43.82 -30.14
N TYR A 179 -33.94 -42.61 -29.84
CA TYR A 179 -32.69 -42.37 -29.14
C TYR A 179 -32.87 -41.39 -27.98
N VAL A 180 -32.24 -41.70 -26.85
CA VAL A 180 -32.04 -40.79 -25.73
C VAL A 180 -30.59 -40.34 -25.73
N ASP A 181 -30.38 -39.06 -26.01
CA ASP A 181 -29.09 -38.40 -25.89
C ASP A 181 -29.01 -37.72 -24.50
N MET A 182 -27.81 -37.73 -23.91
CA MET A 182 -27.47 -37.05 -22.64
C MET A 182 -26.29 -36.12 -22.91
N MET A 183 -26.52 -34.81 -22.87
CA MET A 183 -25.51 -33.81 -23.27
C MET A 183 -25.37 -32.67 -22.27
N LYS A 184 -24.17 -32.10 -22.15
CA LYS A 184 -23.91 -30.99 -21.21
C LYS A 184 -24.84 -29.79 -21.40
N LYS A 185 -25.08 -29.43 -22.66
CA LYS A 185 -25.86 -28.25 -23.01
C LYS A 185 -26.40 -28.39 -24.43
N ARG A 186 -27.69 -28.14 -24.60
CA ARG A 186 -28.38 -28.04 -25.89
C ARG A 186 -28.30 -26.61 -26.45
N GLY A 187 -28.26 -26.49 -27.77
CA GLY A 187 -28.19 -25.20 -28.48
C GLY A 187 -26.77 -24.64 -28.60
N GLN A 188 -26.65 -23.49 -29.26
CA GLN A 188 -25.35 -22.88 -29.63
C GLN A 188 -25.37 -21.36 -29.44
N ASP A 189 -24.18 -20.74 -29.39
CA ASP A 189 -24.07 -19.26 -29.48
C ASP A 189 -24.14 -18.86 -30.96
N THR A 190 -25.28 -18.31 -31.38
CA THR A 190 -25.51 -17.89 -32.76
C THR A 190 -25.08 -16.45 -33.04
N GLY A 191 -24.62 -15.70 -32.03
CA GLY A 191 -24.37 -14.26 -32.17
C GLY A 191 -25.65 -13.40 -32.18
N LYS A 192 -26.83 -14.00 -32.05
CA LYS A 192 -28.12 -13.31 -32.06
C LYS A 192 -28.20 -12.29 -30.91
N THR A 193 -28.50 -11.04 -31.26
CA THR A 193 -28.79 -9.97 -30.30
C THR A 193 -30.23 -9.49 -30.43
N ILE A 194 -30.95 -9.47 -29.32
CA ILE A 194 -32.30 -8.91 -29.15
C ILE A 194 -32.13 -7.48 -28.63
N GLU A 195 -32.60 -6.48 -29.37
CA GLU A 195 -32.34 -5.06 -29.07
C GLU A 195 -33.63 -4.25 -28.89
N LEU A 196 -33.61 -3.30 -27.94
CA LEU A 196 -34.62 -2.26 -27.81
C LEU A 196 -34.76 -1.51 -29.15
N GLU A 197 -36.00 -1.15 -29.52
CA GLU A 197 -36.37 -0.53 -30.82
C GLU A 197 -36.29 -1.46 -32.05
N LYS A 198 -35.84 -2.70 -31.89
CA LYS A 198 -35.79 -3.71 -32.97
C LYS A 198 -36.74 -4.87 -32.71
N ASP A 199 -36.41 -5.71 -31.74
CA ASP A 199 -37.09 -6.98 -31.45
C ASP A 199 -37.26 -7.26 -29.96
N LEU A 200 -36.72 -6.41 -29.08
CA LEU A 200 -37.07 -6.39 -27.66
C LEU A 200 -38.39 -5.64 -27.45
N ILE A 201 -39.42 -6.34 -27.00
CA ILE A 201 -40.72 -5.75 -26.65
C ILE A 201 -40.65 -5.12 -25.25
N GLY A 202 -39.93 -5.75 -24.33
CA GLY A 202 -39.66 -5.20 -23.02
C GLY A 202 -38.96 -6.16 -22.09
N ILE A 203 -38.30 -5.60 -21.08
CA ILE A 203 -37.59 -6.35 -20.06
C ILE A 203 -37.90 -5.79 -18.66
N LYS A 204 -38.07 -6.68 -17.69
CA LYS A 204 -38.08 -6.32 -16.26
C LYS A 204 -36.85 -6.90 -15.60
N ARG A 205 -36.17 -6.07 -14.80
CA ARG A 205 -35.06 -6.47 -13.93
C ARG A 205 -35.55 -6.41 -12.48
N ILE A 206 -35.52 -7.54 -11.79
CA ILE A 206 -36.05 -7.70 -10.42
C ILE A 206 -34.86 -7.96 -9.49
N GLU A 207 -34.67 -7.11 -8.48
CA GLU A 207 -33.64 -7.29 -7.45
C GLU A 207 -34.25 -7.75 -6.12
N ASN A 208 -33.66 -8.77 -5.51
CA ASN A 208 -34.06 -9.27 -4.18
C ASN A 208 -32.85 -9.30 -3.24
N SER A 209 -32.94 -8.57 -2.13
CA SER A 209 -31.89 -8.42 -1.12
C SER A 209 -32.08 -9.29 0.13
N GLN A 210 -33.13 -10.10 0.21
CA GLN A 210 -33.49 -10.85 1.42
C GLN A 210 -32.41 -11.87 1.82
N ASN A 211 -31.72 -12.46 0.85
CA ASN A 211 -30.72 -13.50 1.08
C ASN A 211 -29.29 -12.96 1.28
N ILE A 212 -29.10 -11.63 1.33
CA ILE A 212 -27.77 -11.05 1.51
C ILE A 212 -27.22 -11.38 2.89
N CYS A 213 -26.03 -11.99 2.94
CA CYS A 213 -25.32 -12.25 4.19
C CYS A 213 -23.87 -11.73 4.15
N THR A 214 -23.39 -11.29 5.30
CA THR A 214 -22.00 -10.85 5.50
C THR A 214 -21.18 -11.85 6.33
N ALA A 215 -21.86 -12.83 6.92
CA ALA A 215 -21.29 -14.03 7.52
C ALA A 215 -22.16 -15.25 7.16
N LEU A 216 -21.55 -16.39 6.84
CA LEU A 216 -22.25 -17.62 6.48
C LEU A 216 -21.84 -18.76 7.40
N ILE A 217 -22.80 -19.30 8.15
CA ILE A 217 -22.63 -20.48 9.02
C ILE A 217 -22.92 -21.72 8.19
N GLY A 218 -22.00 -22.68 8.20
CA GLY A 218 -22.15 -23.95 7.51
C GLY A 218 -22.16 -25.13 8.47
N PHE A 219 -23.11 -26.04 8.28
CA PHE A 219 -23.23 -27.24 9.11
C PHE A 219 -23.73 -28.44 8.32
N VAL A 220 -23.33 -29.64 8.73
CA VAL A 220 -23.81 -30.93 8.21
C VAL A 220 -24.09 -31.85 9.38
N LYS A 221 -25.17 -32.62 9.32
CA LYS A 221 -25.44 -33.67 10.31
C LYS A 221 -24.54 -34.88 10.01
N GLY A 222 -23.66 -35.24 10.95
CA GLY A 222 -22.82 -36.44 10.86
C GLY A 222 -23.49 -37.66 11.50
N GLU A 223 -22.74 -38.73 11.72
CA GLU A 223 -23.22 -39.92 12.44
C GLU A 223 -23.76 -39.55 13.84
N GLY A 224 -25.02 -39.93 14.13
CA GLY A 224 -25.70 -39.66 15.40
C GLY A 224 -26.23 -38.22 15.56
N ASP A 225 -26.05 -37.65 16.76
CA ASP A 225 -26.40 -36.24 17.09
C ASP A 225 -25.25 -35.25 16.83
N ASN A 226 -24.19 -35.69 16.15
CA ASN A 226 -23.00 -34.88 15.93
C ASN A 226 -23.18 -33.92 14.73
N ILE A 227 -22.80 -32.65 14.90
CA ILE A 227 -22.85 -31.64 13.84
C ILE A 227 -21.43 -31.32 13.39
N ILE A 228 -21.16 -31.48 12.10
CA ILE A 228 -19.90 -31.10 11.46
C ILE A 228 -19.97 -29.62 11.09
N THR A 229 -19.00 -28.83 11.57
CA THR A 229 -18.82 -27.40 11.24
C THR A 229 -17.36 -27.13 10.87
N ILE A 230 -17.06 -25.91 10.42
CA ILE A 230 -15.68 -25.49 10.09
C ILE A 230 -14.88 -24.99 11.30
N GLU A 231 -15.47 -24.98 12.49
CA GLU A 231 -14.91 -24.32 13.69
C GLU A 231 -13.48 -24.76 14.00
N LYS A 232 -13.24 -26.08 13.93
CA LYS A 232 -11.93 -26.72 14.20
C LYS A 232 -10.82 -26.27 13.23
N ILE A 233 -11.18 -25.85 12.03
CA ILE A 233 -10.24 -25.44 10.97
C ILE A 233 -10.26 -23.94 10.69
N ASN A 234 -11.05 -23.17 11.46
CA ASN A 234 -11.31 -21.76 11.23
C ASN A 234 -11.23 -20.95 12.54
N ASN A 235 -10.16 -21.17 13.30
CA ASN A 235 -9.84 -20.41 14.53
C ASN A 235 -10.98 -20.37 15.57
N GLY A 236 -11.77 -21.44 15.69
CA GLY A 236 -12.89 -21.46 16.64
C GLY A 236 -14.16 -20.75 16.15
N LEU A 237 -14.25 -20.39 14.86
CA LEU A 237 -15.43 -19.74 14.27
C LEU A 237 -16.18 -20.69 13.32
N PRO A 238 -17.49 -20.93 13.52
CA PRO A 238 -18.29 -21.83 12.66
C PRO A 238 -18.77 -21.17 11.36
N TYR A 239 -18.32 -19.96 11.06
CA TYR A 239 -18.73 -19.19 9.90
C TYR A 239 -17.56 -18.56 9.16
N ILE A 240 -17.76 -18.34 7.87
CA ILE A 240 -16.89 -17.49 7.04
C ILE A 240 -17.48 -16.08 6.93
N THR A 241 -16.65 -15.08 6.73
CA THR A 241 -17.07 -13.69 6.56
C THR A 241 -16.66 -13.16 5.19
N ASN A 242 -17.38 -12.16 4.71
CA ASN A 242 -16.99 -11.41 3.52
C ASN A 242 -16.88 -9.93 3.88
N ILE A 243 -15.66 -9.39 3.79
CA ILE A 243 -15.34 -8.03 4.24
C ILE A 243 -16.07 -6.99 3.36
N ASP A 244 -16.11 -7.20 2.05
CA ASP A 244 -16.76 -6.25 1.12
C ASP A 244 -18.27 -6.19 1.35
N ALA A 245 -18.91 -7.35 1.53
CA ALA A 245 -20.32 -7.45 1.87
C ALA A 245 -20.59 -6.85 3.25
N PHE A 246 -19.69 -7.04 4.22
CA PHE A 246 -19.79 -6.41 5.53
C PHE A 246 -19.74 -4.89 5.42
N GLN A 247 -18.78 -4.31 4.70
CA GLN A 247 -18.70 -2.86 4.52
C GLN A 247 -19.97 -2.27 3.88
N ARG A 248 -20.55 -2.96 2.89
CA ARG A 248 -21.75 -2.50 2.19
C ARG A 248 -23.04 -2.67 2.99
N TRP A 249 -23.19 -3.81 3.66
CA TRP A 249 -24.49 -4.28 4.15
C TRP A 249 -24.59 -4.40 5.68
N ASN A 250 -23.51 -4.11 6.42
CA ASN A 250 -23.57 -4.13 7.88
C ASN A 250 -24.59 -3.12 8.40
N GLU A 251 -25.25 -3.49 9.49
CA GLU A 251 -26.08 -2.57 10.25
C GLU A 251 -25.40 -2.34 11.59
N LYS A 252 -24.90 -1.11 11.80
CA LYS A 252 -24.19 -0.70 13.03
C LYS A 252 -23.00 -1.62 13.38
N GLY A 253 -22.24 -2.05 12.36
CA GLY A 253 -21.08 -2.93 12.55
C GLY A 253 -21.44 -4.38 12.90
N LYS A 254 -22.68 -4.82 12.72
CA LYS A 254 -23.08 -6.22 12.94
C LYS A 254 -23.14 -7.02 11.63
N HIS A 255 -22.73 -8.28 11.72
CA HIS A 255 -22.87 -9.23 10.61
C HIS A 255 -24.33 -9.60 10.38
N LYS A 256 -24.70 -9.82 9.11
CA LYS A 256 -25.94 -10.46 8.68
C LYS A 256 -25.62 -11.94 8.45
N PHE A 257 -26.12 -12.81 9.33
CA PHE A 257 -25.82 -14.23 9.28
C PHE A 257 -26.76 -14.97 8.32
N GLY A 258 -26.17 -15.72 7.39
CA GLY A 258 -26.84 -16.74 6.61
C GLY A 258 -26.52 -18.14 7.13
N PHE A 259 -27.40 -19.09 6.85
CA PHE A 259 -27.22 -20.50 7.20
C PHE A 259 -27.15 -21.35 5.92
N TYR A 260 -26.28 -22.33 5.92
CA TYR A 260 -26.06 -23.24 4.79
C TYR A 260 -25.83 -24.67 5.27
N SER A 261 -26.62 -25.61 4.76
CA SER A 261 -26.40 -27.04 4.88
C SER A 261 -26.40 -27.64 3.48
N PRO A 262 -25.28 -28.21 3.00
CA PRO A 262 -25.27 -28.93 1.73
C PRO A 262 -26.23 -30.13 1.76
N GLU A 263 -26.95 -30.37 0.66
CA GLU A 263 -27.70 -31.61 0.46
C GLU A 263 -26.73 -32.73 0.08
N THR A 264 -26.52 -33.68 0.99
CA THR A 264 -25.50 -34.73 0.88
C THR A 264 -25.84 -35.91 1.77
N ASP A 265 -25.71 -37.13 1.26
CA ASP A 265 -25.86 -38.37 2.05
C ASP A 265 -24.53 -38.80 2.71
N ASN A 266 -23.46 -38.03 2.50
CA ASN A 266 -22.16 -38.30 3.10
C ASN A 266 -22.14 -37.88 4.58
N GLU A 267 -22.41 -38.83 5.47
CA GLU A 267 -22.31 -38.70 6.94
C GLU A 267 -20.87 -38.41 7.42
N ASN A 268 -19.87 -38.56 6.55
CA ASN A 268 -18.44 -38.34 6.82
C ASN A 268 -17.86 -37.11 6.10
N MET A 269 -18.64 -36.04 5.93
CA MET A 269 -18.13 -34.81 5.31
C MET A 269 -16.97 -34.20 6.11
N SER A 270 -15.86 -33.86 5.44
CA SER A 270 -14.76 -33.16 6.12
C SER A 270 -15.05 -31.66 6.29
N PRO A 271 -14.60 -31.03 7.39
CA PRO A 271 -14.68 -29.58 7.57
C PRO A 271 -14.10 -28.78 6.41
N GLU A 272 -13.03 -29.26 5.77
CA GLU A 272 -12.41 -28.59 4.61
C GLU A 272 -13.34 -28.56 3.41
N ARG A 273 -14.02 -29.69 3.13
CA ARG A 273 -15.00 -29.77 2.04
C ARG A 273 -16.19 -28.87 2.32
N LEU A 274 -16.69 -28.86 3.55
CA LEU A 274 -17.77 -27.97 3.99
C LEU A 274 -17.36 -26.50 3.81
N LYS A 275 -16.13 -26.12 4.19
CA LYS A 275 -15.61 -24.76 4.00
C LYS A 275 -15.59 -24.35 2.53
N THR A 276 -15.16 -25.22 1.61
CA THR A 276 -15.19 -24.93 0.17
C THR A 276 -16.62 -24.70 -0.33
N LEU A 277 -17.59 -25.52 0.10
CA LEU A 277 -18.99 -25.36 -0.28
C LEU A 277 -19.58 -24.06 0.30
N MET A 278 -19.23 -23.71 1.54
CA MET A 278 -19.59 -22.43 2.15
C MET A 278 -19.00 -21.25 1.36
N GLU A 279 -17.75 -21.30 0.92
CA GLU A 279 -17.12 -20.23 0.14
C GLU A 279 -17.82 -20.03 -1.22
N ILE A 280 -18.23 -21.12 -1.88
CA ILE A 280 -19.02 -21.08 -3.12
C ILE A 280 -20.38 -20.44 -2.86
N GLU A 281 -21.05 -20.86 -1.79
CA GLU A 281 -22.39 -20.37 -1.46
C GLU A 281 -22.37 -18.90 -1.00
N MET A 282 -21.37 -18.49 -0.23
CA MET A 282 -21.16 -17.12 0.20
C MET A 282 -21.05 -16.18 -1.01
N LYS A 283 -20.34 -16.57 -2.07
CA LYS A 283 -20.26 -15.78 -3.32
C LYS A 283 -21.62 -15.51 -3.96
N LYS A 284 -22.62 -16.37 -3.75
CA LYS A 284 -23.98 -16.17 -4.28
C LYS A 284 -24.82 -15.21 -3.43
N ARG A 285 -24.42 -14.96 -2.18
CA ARG A 285 -25.21 -14.26 -1.16
C ARG A 285 -24.58 -12.94 -0.69
N VAL A 286 -23.49 -12.49 -1.30
CA VAL A 286 -22.84 -11.20 -0.97
C VAL A 286 -23.52 -9.99 -1.62
N ASN A 287 -24.36 -10.20 -2.64
CA ASN A 287 -25.09 -9.17 -3.38
C ASN A 287 -26.59 -9.54 -3.48
N ALA A 288 -27.44 -8.57 -3.82
CA ALA A 288 -28.84 -8.84 -4.15
C ALA A 288 -28.91 -9.81 -5.33
N SER A 289 -29.79 -10.81 -5.26
CA SER A 289 -30.06 -11.69 -6.40
C SER A 289 -30.87 -10.92 -7.44
N VAL A 290 -30.44 -10.98 -8.69
CA VAL A 290 -31.10 -10.31 -9.81
C VAL A 290 -31.75 -11.36 -10.71
N SER A 291 -33.00 -11.16 -11.09
CA SER A 291 -33.70 -11.97 -12.09
C SER A 291 -34.33 -11.09 -13.17
N TYR A 292 -34.64 -11.69 -14.31
CA TYR A 292 -35.18 -10.96 -15.46
C TYR A 292 -36.41 -11.64 -16.05
N GLU A 293 -37.34 -10.82 -16.55
CA GLU A 293 -38.44 -11.24 -17.40
C GLU A 293 -38.32 -10.52 -18.73
N VAL A 294 -38.13 -11.26 -19.83
CA VAL A 294 -37.91 -10.70 -21.17
C VAL A 294 -39.05 -11.08 -22.10
N LYS A 295 -39.56 -10.11 -22.85
CA LYS A 295 -40.49 -10.30 -23.96
C LYS A 295 -39.80 -9.84 -25.24
N ALA A 296 -39.73 -10.71 -26.24
CA ALA A 296 -39.12 -10.43 -27.53
C ALA A 296 -40.02 -10.91 -28.68
N ALA A 297 -39.94 -10.21 -29.82
CA ALA A 297 -40.58 -10.59 -31.06
C ALA A 297 -39.67 -11.54 -31.87
N SER A 298 -40.23 -12.63 -32.39
CA SER A 298 -39.51 -13.54 -33.30
C SER A 298 -39.53 -12.99 -34.73
N ILE A 299 -38.50 -12.23 -35.12
CA ILE A 299 -38.47 -11.56 -36.43
C ILE A 299 -37.81 -12.40 -37.55
N GLY A 300 -37.01 -13.41 -37.20
CA GLY A 300 -36.15 -14.11 -38.15
C GLY A 300 -36.93 -14.81 -39.28
N ARG A 301 -37.96 -15.59 -38.96
CA ARG A 301 -38.77 -16.27 -39.98
C ARG A 301 -39.75 -15.32 -40.69
N VAL A 302 -40.22 -14.29 -39.99
CA VAL A 302 -41.14 -13.29 -40.55
C VAL A 302 -40.48 -12.52 -41.70
N PHE A 303 -39.20 -12.16 -41.55
CA PHE A 303 -38.45 -11.39 -42.56
C PHE A 303 -37.43 -12.22 -43.35
N GLY A 304 -37.34 -13.53 -43.12
CA GLY A 304 -36.37 -14.40 -43.82
C GLY A 304 -34.90 -14.16 -43.43
N LEU A 305 -34.65 -13.68 -42.21
CA LEU A 305 -33.33 -13.30 -41.72
C LEU A 305 -32.70 -14.46 -40.93
N ALA A 306 -31.84 -15.23 -41.59
CA ALA A 306 -31.21 -16.42 -40.98
C ALA A 306 -30.39 -16.12 -39.71
N HIS A 307 -29.77 -14.94 -39.61
CA HIS A 307 -29.00 -14.49 -38.45
C HIS A 307 -29.88 -14.03 -37.28
N GLU A 308 -31.18 -13.83 -37.52
CA GLU A 308 -32.17 -13.43 -36.51
C GLU A 308 -32.95 -14.63 -35.95
N LEU A 309 -32.63 -15.86 -36.39
CA LEU A 309 -33.28 -17.07 -35.92
C LEU A 309 -32.88 -17.38 -34.47
N ILE A 310 -33.88 -17.81 -33.70
CA ILE A 310 -33.72 -18.32 -32.34
C ILE A 310 -34.14 -19.79 -32.37
N ASN A 311 -33.30 -20.68 -31.83
CA ASN A 311 -33.60 -22.09 -31.69
C ASN A 311 -33.54 -22.53 -30.24
N GLU A 312 -34.06 -23.73 -30.00
CA GLU A 312 -34.04 -24.39 -28.70
C GLU A 312 -32.63 -24.46 -28.10
N GLY A 313 -32.45 -23.82 -26.95
CA GLY A 313 -31.20 -23.82 -26.19
C GLY A 313 -30.16 -22.81 -26.67
N ASP A 314 -30.44 -22.02 -27.71
CA ASP A 314 -29.50 -21.02 -28.22
C ASP A 314 -29.16 -19.99 -27.14
N THR A 315 -27.88 -19.61 -27.10
CA THR A 315 -27.40 -18.50 -26.28
C THR A 315 -27.56 -17.22 -27.09
N ILE A 316 -28.28 -16.26 -26.53
CA ILE A 316 -28.62 -14.98 -27.15
C ILE A 316 -28.11 -13.83 -26.28
N ARG A 317 -27.93 -12.66 -26.90
CA ARG A 317 -27.60 -11.42 -26.21
C ARG A 317 -28.83 -10.52 -26.19
N ILE A 318 -29.02 -9.77 -25.11
CA ILE A 318 -30.11 -8.79 -24.98
C ILE A 318 -29.47 -7.45 -24.67
N LYS A 319 -29.88 -6.43 -25.40
CA LYS A 319 -29.39 -5.07 -25.25
C LYS A 319 -30.57 -4.14 -25.06
N ASP A 320 -30.73 -3.66 -23.85
CA ASP A 320 -31.69 -2.62 -23.51
C ASP A 320 -30.94 -1.34 -23.14
N THR A 321 -31.00 -0.36 -24.04
CA THR A 321 -30.37 0.95 -23.86
C THR A 321 -31.26 1.96 -23.14
N GLY A 322 -32.47 1.57 -22.75
CA GLY A 322 -33.43 2.41 -22.01
C GLY A 322 -33.23 2.39 -20.50
N PHE A 323 -32.58 1.36 -19.95
CA PHE A 323 -32.13 1.37 -18.54
C PHE A 323 -30.98 2.37 -18.33
N THR A 324 -30.92 2.96 -17.13
CA THR A 324 -29.78 3.74 -16.65
C THR A 324 -29.25 3.10 -15.36
N PRO A 325 -28.09 2.42 -15.38
CA PRO A 325 -27.21 2.20 -16.53
C PRO A 325 -27.79 1.24 -17.59
N LYS A 326 -27.22 1.27 -18.80
CA LYS A 326 -27.66 0.42 -19.92
C LYS A 326 -27.52 -1.05 -19.55
N LEU A 327 -28.51 -1.86 -19.92
CA LEU A 327 -28.58 -3.26 -19.54
C LEU A 327 -28.17 -4.14 -20.71
N TYR A 328 -27.08 -4.90 -20.52
CA TYR A 328 -26.62 -5.92 -21.45
C TYR A 328 -26.70 -7.27 -20.77
N LEU A 329 -27.40 -8.22 -21.37
CA LEU A 329 -27.53 -9.59 -20.86
C LEU A 329 -27.06 -10.59 -21.89
N GLU A 330 -26.46 -11.67 -21.41
CA GLU A 330 -26.48 -12.96 -22.07
C GLU A 330 -27.64 -13.77 -21.47
N ALA A 331 -28.41 -14.45 -22.31
CA ALA A 331 -29.50 -15.30 -21.87
C ALA A 331 -29.61 -16.52 -22.78
N ARG A 332 -30.37 -17.51 -22.37
CA ARG A 332 -30.59 -18.73 -23.14
C ARG A 332 -32.07 -18.93 -23.43
N ALA A 333 -32.41 -19.35 -24.64
CA ALA A 333 -33.77 -19.74 -24.99
C ALA A 333 -34.11 -21.08 -24.32
N ILE A 334 -34.90 -21.05 -23.24
CA ILE A 334 -35.20 -22.21 -22.38
C ILE A 334 -36.58 -22.82 -22.62
N ALA A 335 -37.49 -22.05 -23.22
CA ALA A 335 -38.78 -22.54 -23.70
C ALA A 335 -39.24 -21.73 -24.92
N GLY A 336 -40.18 -22.27 -25.68
CA GLY A 336 -40.79 -21.53 -26.78
C GLY A 336 -42.03 -22.20 -27.34
N ASP A 337 -42.87 -21.36 -27.95
CA ASP A 337 -44.00 -21.73 -28.80
C ASP A 337 -43.59 -21.47 -30.25
N GLU A 338 -43.73 -22.46 -31.11
CA GLU A 338 -43.29 -22.39 -32.51
C GLU A 338 -44.38 -22.89 -33.46
N SER A 339 -44.73 -22.08 -34.45
CA SER A 339 -45.66 -22.48 -35.51
C SER A 339 -44.93 -22.59 -36.84
N PHE A 340 -45.04 -23.72 -37.51
CA PHE A 340 -44.49 -23.87 -38.85
C PHE A 340 -45.30 -23.05 -39.87
N THR A 341 -46.63 -23.08 -39.76
CA THR A 341 -47.57 -22.46 -40.70
C THR A 341 -47.76 -20.97 -40.49
N ASP A 342 -47.65 -20.48 -39.25
CA ASP A 342 -47.69 -19.04 -38.93
C ASP A 342 -46.51 -18.61 -38.04
N PRO A 343 -45.36 -18.25 -38.64
CA PRO A 343 -44.18 -17.85 -37.87
C PRO A 343 -44.38 -16.60 -37.00
N THR A 344 -45.47 -15.83 -37.17
CA THR A 344 -45.77 -14.66 -36.34
C THR A 344 -46.22 -15.04 -34.93
N GLN A 345 -46.62 -16.31 -34.72
CA GLN A 345 -46.96 -16.84 -33.40
C GLN A 345 -45.75 -17.26 -32.56
N ASP A 346 -44.55 -17.30 -33.17
CA ASP A 346 -43.35 -17.77 -32.49
C ASP A 346 -43.03 -16.89 -31.26
N LYS A 347 -42.88 -17.53 -30.09
CA LYS A 347 -42.54 -16.88 -28.82
C LYS A 347 -41.45 -17.67 -28.12
N TYR A 348 -40.56 -16.97 -27.43
CA TYR A 348 -39.51 -17.61 -26.64
C TYR A 348 -39.47 -17.07 -25.23
N VAL A 349 -39.14 -17.95 -24.30
CA VAL A 349 -38.85 -17.63 -22.91
C VAL A 349 -37.34 -17.78 -22.71
N PHE A 350 -36.74 -16.75 -22.12
CA PHE A 350 -35.32 -16.72 -21.85
C PHE A 350 -35.03 -16.96 -20.36
N GLY A 351 -33.92 -17.62 -20.09
CA GLY A 351 -33.41 -17.94 -18.76
C GLY A 351 -31.89 -17.92 -18.73
N ASP A 352 -31.31 -18.43 -17.64
CA ASP A 352 -29.85 -18.46 -17.42
C ASP A 352 -29.18 -17.10 -17.65
N TYR A 353 -29.84 -16.02 -17.19
CA TYR A 353 -29.40 -14.66 -17.42
C TYR A 353 -28.05 -14.37 -16.77
N ARG A 354 -27.18 -13.72 -17.53
CA ARG A 354 -25.91 -13.18 -17.06
C ARG A 354 -25.81 -11.72 -17.49
N GLU A 355 -25.75 -10.81 -16.52
CA GLU A 355 -25.50 -9.40 -16.79
C GLU A 355 -24.06 -9.24 -17.32
N ILE A 356 -23.93 -8.76 -18.55
CA ILE A 356 -22.66 -8.37 -19.14
C ILE A 356 -22.40 -6.95 -18.69
N VAL A 357 -21.61 -6.80 -17.64
CA VAL A 357 -21.24 -5.48 -17.16
C VAL A 357 -20.15 -4.93 -18.08
N ASP A 358 -20.39 -3.74 -18.65
CA ASP A 358 -19.37 -3.01 -19.40
C ASP A 358 -18.16 -2.78 -18.47
N PRO A 359 -16.95 -3.22 -18.84
CA PRO A 359 -15.75 -2.98 -18.04
C PRO A 359 -15.57 -1.49 -17.68
N ASN A 360 -16.04 -0.56 -18.52
CA ASN A 360 -16.02 0.88 -18.25
C ASN A 360 -17.02 1.31 -17.16
N GLU A 361 -18.12 0.59 -16.98
CA GLU A 361 -19.11 0.80 -15.91
C GLU A 361 -18.61 0.27 -14.57
N GLU A 362 -17.99 -0.92 -14.54
CA GLU A 362 -17.28 -1.39 -13.35
C GLU A 362 -16.11 -0.47 -13.02
N LEU A 363 -15.37 0.02 -14.02
CA LEU A 363 -14.37 1.08 -13.82
C LEU A 363 -15.00 2.37 -13.30
N ARG A 364 -16.23 2.75 -13.68
CA ARG A 364 -16.96 3.90 -13.09
C ARG A 364 -17.43 3.65 -11.66
N LYS A 365 -17.88 2.44 -11.32
CA LYS A 365 -18.25 2.08 -9.94
C LYS A 365 -17.02 1.99 -9.05
N ILE A 366 -15.95 1.37 -9.55
CA ILE A 366 -14.63 1.32 -8.91
C ILE A 366 -14.07 2.75 -8.82
N TYR A 367 -14.20 3.59 -9.84
CA TYR A 367 -13.81 5.01 -9.82
C TYR A 367 -14.61 5.81 -8.79
N ASN A 368 -15.92 5.59 -8.65
CA ASN A 368 -16.77 6.24 -7.64
C ASN A 368 -16.50 5.71 -6.22
N GLN A 369 -16.22 4.42 -6.06
CA GLN A 369 -15.74 3.81 -4.81
C GLN A 369 -14.34 4.32 -4.45
N ILE A 370 -13.47 4.47 -5.45
CA ILE A 370 -12.15 5.07 -5.34
C ILE A 370 -12.30 6.54 -4.98
N LEU A 371 -13.22 7.31 -5.57
CA LEU A 371 -13.52 8.71 -5.23
C LEU A 371 -14.00 8.83 -3.77
N SER A 372 -14.90 7.94 -3.34
CA SER A 372 -15.36 7.85 -1.95
C SER A 372 -14.22 7.48 -1.00
N SER A 373 -13.30 6.60 -1.41
CA SER A 373 -12.08 6.25 -0.66
C SER A 373 -10.99 7.34 -0.73
N LEU A 374 -10.95 8.15 -1.78
CA LEU A 374 -10.00 9.24 -2.00
C LEU A 374 -10.38 10.46 -1.18
N GLY A 375 -11.67 10.68 -0.92
CA GLY A 375 -12.14 11.62 0.12
C GLY A 375 -11.51 11.32 1.49
N SER A 376 -11.37 10.04 1.86
CA SER A 376 -10.65 9.64 3.09
C SER A 376 -9.11 9.68 2.97
N LYS A 377 -8.54 9.75 1.76
CA LYS A 377 -7.09 9.82 1.55
C LYS A 377 -6.54 11.24 1.61
N GLN A 378 -7.33 12.29 1.36
CA GLN A 378 -6.89 13.66 1.65
C GLN A 378 -6.64 13.86 3.14
N GLU A 379 -7.53 13.30 3.98
CA GLU A 379 -7.39 13.32 5.43
C GLU A 379 -6.17 12.52 5.91
N MET A 380 -5.87 11.40 5.26
CA MET A 380 -4.69 10.56 5.53
C MET A 380 -3.38 11.19 5.01
N LEU A 381 -3.41 11.91 3.89
CA LEU A 381 -2.28 12.69 3.35
C LEU A 381 -2.00 13.93 4.19
N ASP A 382 -3.02 14.60 4.73
CA ASP A 382 -2.88 15.71 5.66
C ASP A 382 -2.36 15.22 7.03
N GLN A 383 -2.74 14.01 7.46
CA GLN A 383 -2.16 13.34 8.62
C GLN A 383 -0.71 12.88 8.38
N LEU A 384 -0.39 12.42 7.16
CA LEU A 384 0.97 12.04 6.76
C LEU A 384 1.89 13.26 6.65
N ASP A 385 1.42 14.38 6.11
CA ASP A 385 2.16 15.65 6.05
C ASP A 385 2.40 16.22 7.47
N LYS A 386 1.42 16.06 8.38
CA LYS A 386 1.60 16.35 9.81
C LYS A 386 2.64 15.44 10.48
N LEU A 387 2.62 14.13 10.20
CA LEU A 387 3.58 13.15 10.74
C LEU A 387 4.99 13.35 10.17
N VAL A 388 5.13 13.70 8.89
CA VAL A 388 6.40 14.04 8.24
C VAL A 388 6.96 15.34 8.82
N LYS A 389 6.15 16.39 8.98
CA LYS A 389 6.56 17.64 9.64
C LYS A 389 6.89 17.46 11.12
N GLN A 390 6.20 16.57 11.84
CA GLN A 390 6.56 16.18 13.20
C GLN A 390 7.88 15.42 13.23
N ASN A 391 8.11 14.48 12.31
CA ASN A 391 9.37 13.74 12.22
C ASN A 391 10.56 14.63 11.83
N GLU A 392 10.37 15.58 10.91
CA GLU A 392 11.40 16.59 10.58
C GLU A 392 11.74 17.45 11.80
N LYS A 393 10.73 17.93 12.54
CA LYS A 393 10.95 18.66 13.80
C LYS A 393 11.66 17.83 14.86
N THR A 394 11.29 16.56 15.04
CA THR A 394 11.89 15.66 16.03
C THR A 394 13.32 15.30 15.66
N ILE A 395 13.61 15.03 14.38
CA ILE A 395 14.97 14.80 13.87
C ILE A 395 15.82 16.05 13.98
N GLU A 396 15.29 17.24 13.69
CA GLU A 396 16.02 18.50 13.84
C GLU A 396 16.26 18.85 15.32
N THR A 397 15.33 18.48 16.22
CA THR A 397 15.49 18.64 17.67
C THR A 397 16.53 17.65 18.22
N ILE A 398 16.49 16.37 17.83
CA ILE A 398 17.50 15.36 18.19
C ILE A 398 18.87 15.74 17.60
N ARG A 399 18.92 16.31 16.39
CA ARG A 399 20.16 16.79 15.77
C ARG A 399 20.69 18.03 16.49
N LYS A 400 19.84 18.98 16.89
CA LYS A 400 20.22 20.13 17.72
C LYS A 400 20.64 19.71 19.13
N GLU A 401 19.97 18.76 19.76
CA GLU A 401 20.30 18.25 21.10
C GLU A 401 21.55 17.37 21.10
N SER A 402 21.76 16.56 20.06
CA SER A 402 22.98 15.75 19.87
C SER A 402 24.18 16.62 19.48
N GLN A 403 23.99 17.61 18.60
CA GLN A 403 25.00 18.62 18.29
C GLN A 403 25.31 19.48 19.51
N ALA A 404 24.31 19.88 20.30
CA ALA A 404 24.50 20.60 21.55
C ALA A 404 25.19 19.73 22.60
N ALA A 405 24.89 18.43 22.71
CA ALA A 405 25.58 17.52 23.63
C ALA A 405 27.04 17.25 23.20
N LYS A 406 27.31 17.20 21.89
CA LYS A 406 28.66 17.09 21.32
C LYS A 406 29.45 18.38 21.50
N GLU A 407 28.86 19.54 21.22
CA GLU A 407 29.45 20.86 21.47
C GLU A 407 29.60 21.16 22.96
N LEU A 408 28.72 20.65 23.83
CA LEU A 408 28.83 20.78 25.28
C LEU A 408 29.92 19.84 25.83
N ALA A 409 30.07 18.62 25.29
CA ALA A 409 31.17 17.73 25.66
C ALA A 409 32.54 18.24 25.18
N GLU A 410 32.60 18.81 23.97
CA GLU A 410 33.77 19.51 23.44
C GLU A 410 34.05 20.80 24.22
N LYS A 411 33.03 21.62 24.55
CA LYS A 411 33.15 22.79 25.44
C LYS A 411 33.50 22.44 26.88
N VAL A 412 33.09 21.29 27.42
CA VAL A 412 33.46 20.83 28.77
C VAL A 412 34.92 20.36 28.80
N GLN A 413 35.39 19.66 27.75
CA GLN A 413 36.82 19.37 27.56
C GLN A 413 37.66 20.62 27.32
N GLU A 414 37.13 21.60 26.59
CA GLU A 414 37.80 22.87 26.30
C GLU A 414 37.78 23.81 27.53
N ASN A 415 36.69 23.87 28.30
CA ASN A 415 36.60 24.63 29.56
C ASN A 415 37.47 24.02 30.67
N LEU A 416 37.65 22.70 30.72
CA LEU A 416 38.62 22.06 31.62
C LEU A 416 40.08 22.37 31.24
N LYS A 417 40.35 22.82 30.00
CA LYS A 417 41.67 23.31 29.55
C LYS A 417 41.83 24.84 29.57
N ASN A 418 40.75 25.62 29.48
CA ASN A 418 40.80 27.05 29.15
C ASN A 418 40.29 28.02 30.25
N ASN A 419 39.86 27.54 31.42
CA ASN A 419 39.20 28.40 32.43
C ASN A 419 40.15 29.01 33.47
N THR A 420 41.17 29.74 33.02
CA THR A 420 41.88 30.73 33.85
C THR A 420 42.00 32.05 33.07
N VAL A 421 41.28 33.08 33.51
CA VAL A 421 41.44 34.46 33.03
C VAL A 421 42.55 35.11 33.85
N THR A 422 43.57 35.65 33.18
CA THR A 422 44.65 36.39 33.86
C THR A 422 44.36 37.88 33.80
N ILE A 423 44.09 38.49 34.96
CA ILE A 423 43.97 39.94 35.11
C ILE A 423 45.34 40.48 35.54
N ILE A 424 45.94 41.33 34.71
CA ILE A 424 47.24 41.95 34.97
C ILE A 424 46.98 43.41 35.37
N GLU A 425 47.32 43.78 36.60
CA GLU A 425 47.23 45.15 37.11
C GLU A 425 48.61 45.83 36.98
N ALA A 426 48.73 46.82 36.10
CA ALA A 426 50.00 47.50 35.82
C ALA A 426 49.77 48.93 35.29
N LYS A 427 50.75 49.82 35.48
CA LYS A 427 50.70 51.20 34.93
C LYS A 427 50.92 51.26 33.41
N ASN A 428 51.71 50.34 32.87
CA ASN A 428 52.03 50.28 31.44
C ASN A 428 51.35 49.06 30.80
N PRO A 429 51.03 49.11 29.49
CA PRO A 429 50.36 48.00 28.81
C PRO A 429 51.24 46.73 28.85
N PRO A 430 50.71 45.57 29.24
CA PRO A 430 51.42 44.30 29.13
C PRO A 430 51.73 43.98 27.65
N ILE A 431 52.90 43.40 27.38
CA ILE A 431 53.39 43.12 26.01
C ILE A 431 53.62 41.63 25.70
N ASP A 432 53.75 40.78 26.72
CA ASP A 432 54.05 39.36 26.57
C ASP A 432 52.90 38.47 27.06
N ASN A 433 52.75 37.27 26.47
CA ASN A 433 51.71 36.28 26.80
C ASN A 433 50.26 36.80 26.64
N LEU A 434 50.02 37.67 25.67
CA LEU A 434 48.70 38.26 25.40
C LEU A 434 47.83 37.33 24.55
N ILE A 435 46.62 37.04 25.03
CA ILE A 435 45.64 36.17 24.38
C ILE A 435 44.39 37.00 24.08
N VAL A 436 44.02 37.06 22.79
CA VAL A 436 42.89 37.85 22.28
C VAL A 436 41.59 37.49 23.01
N GLY A 437 40.90 38.50 23.52
CA GLY A 437 39.63 38.34 24.26
C GLY A 437 39.77 37.73 25.66
N LYS A 438 40.98 37.35 26.11
CA LYS A 438 41.19 36.61 27.38
C LYS A 438 42.21 37.25 28.32
N THR A 439 43.12 38.08 27.83
CA THR A 439 43.99 38.89 28.70
C THR A 439 43.30 40.21 29.02
N LEU A 440 43.08 40.48 30.30
CA LEU A 440 42.49 41.72 30.80
C LEU A 440 43.58 42.56 31.48
N TRP A 441 43.75 43.78 31.01
CA TRP A 441 44.64 44.76 31.63
C TRP A 441 43.80 45.73 32.46
N ARG A 442 44.10 45.79 33.76
CA ARG A 442 43.57 46.83 34.64
C ARG A 442 44.57 47.98 34.67
N ASP A 443 44.30 48.98 33.84
CA ASP A 443 45.12 50.18 33.67
C ASP A 443 44.98 51.10 34.89
N ILE A 444 46.04 51.18 35.69
CA ILE A 444 46.11 52.02 36.91
C ILE A 444 47.03 53.24 36.74
N SER A 445 47.37 53.61 35.51
CA SER A 445 48.24 54.76 35.21
C SER A 445 47.74 56.07 35.86
N ASN A 446 46.42 56.23 36.02
CA ASN A 446 45.75 57.41 36.58
C ASN A 446 45.16 57.23 38.00
N GLY A 447 45.60 56.22 38.76
CA GLY A 447 45.11 55.95 40.12
C GLY A 447 43.94 54.96 40.19
N LYS A 448 43.52 54.57 41.41
CA LYS A 448 42.49 53.55 41.64
C LYS A 448 41.10 54.18 41.84
N PRO A 449 40.02 53.56 41.32
CA PRO A 449 39.98 52.26 40.63
C PRO A 449 40.36 52.37 39.14
N GLY A 450 41.33 51.55 38.71
CA GLY A 450 41.83 51.54 37.32
C GLY A 450 40.82 51.01 36.30
N ILE A 451 41.03 51.33 35.03
CA ILE A 451 40.12 51.07 33.90
C ILE A 451 40.44 49.70 33.27
N LEU A 452 39.42 48.86 33.06
CA LEU A 452 39.60 47.53 32.47
C LEU A 452 39.59 47.58 30.93
N LYS A 453 40.64 47.06 30.32
CA LYS A 453 40.80 46.93 28.87
C LYS A 453 41.07 45.47 28.49
N VAL A 454 40.57 45.03 27.35
CA VAL A 454 40.79 43.69 26.79
C VAL A 454 41.71 43.76 25.58
N TRP A 455 42.61 42.79 25.45
CA TRP A 455 43.46 42.66 24.28
C TRP A 455 42.66 42.10 23.10
N ASN A 456 42.59 42.83 21.98
CA ASN A 456 41.82 42.42 20.79
C ASN A 456 42.69 41.85 19.65
N GLY A 457 44.00 41.69 19.88
CA GLY A 457 44.96 41.16 18.89
C GLY A 457 45.65 42.23 18.04
N LYS A 458 45.15 43.47 18.06
CA LYS A 458 45.78 44.63 17.40
C LYS A 458 46.09 45.78 18.36
N GLY A 459 45.44 45.82 19.53
CA GLY A 459 45.61 46.81 20.59
C GLY A 459 44.78 46.49 21.84
N TRP A 460 44.80 47.39 22.83
CA TRP A 460 43.99 47.30 24.06
C TRP A 460 42.70 48.11 23.92
N GLU A 461 41.55 47.47 24.09
CA GLU A 461 40.22 48.04 23.87
C GLU A 461 39.39 48.12 25.17
N LEU A 462 38.56 49.15 25.32
CA LEU A 462 37.75 49.38 26.53
C LEU A 462 36.55 48.43 26.58
N LEU A 463 36.31 47.83 27.74
CA LEU A 463 35.31 46.76 27.89
C LEU A 463 33.84 47.24 27.95
N ILE A 464 33.58 48.55 28.02
CA ILE A 464 32.23 49.12 28.02
C ILE A 464 32.15 50.22 26.96
N PRO A 465 31.44 50.00 25.83
CA PRO A 465 31.11 51.04 24.87
C PRO A 465 29.92 51.90 25.34
N ASP A 466 30.03 53.20 25.10
CA ASP A 466 29.03 54.23 25.33
C ASP A 466 27.75 54.01 24.48
N VAL A 467 26.58 54.27 25.07
CA VAL A 467 25.23 53.82 24.66
C VAL A 467 24.57 54.78 23.65
N GLU A 468 25.25 55.84 23.22
CA GLU A 468 24.67 56.89 22.36
C GLU A 468 24.84 56.72 20.84
N SER A 469 25.62 55.74 20.36
CA SER A 469 25.74 55.48 18.89
C SER A 469 24.67 54.52 18.33
N ILE A 470 23.94 53.79 19.20
CA ILE A 470 22.93 52.79 18.78
C ILE A 470 21.51 53.38 18.65
N LYS A 471 21.25 54.56 19.23
CA LYS A 471 19.92 55.21 19.19
C LYS A 471 19.61 55.96 17.89
N LYS A 472 20.59 56.28 17.04
CA LYS A 472 20.39 57.15 15.86
C LYS A 472 20.09 56.36 14.57
N ASP A 473 20.72 55.21 14.37
CA ASP A 473 20.59 54.44 13.12
C ASP A 473 19.30 53.60 13.04
N THR A 474 18.69 53.28 14.20
CA THR A 474 17.47 52.46 14.27
C THR A 474 16.19 53.27 14.01
N LEU A 475 16.21 54.59 14.17
CA LEU A 475 15.03 55.47 14.04
C LEU A 475 14.85 56.06 12.61
N GLU A 476 15.92 56.21 11.84
CA GLU A 476 15.86 56.70 10.45
C GLU A 476 15.37 55.62 9.47
N GLN A 477 15.68 54.35 9.72
CA GLN A 477 15.27 53.25 8.83
C GLN A 477 13.78 52.90 8.97
N VAL A 478 13.24 52.91 10.20
CA VAL A 478 11.82 52.63 10.46
C VAL A 478 10.89 53.72 9.89
N THR A 479 11.34 54.98 9.85
CA THR A 479 10.55 56.11 9.34
C THR A 479 10.45 56.12 7.81
N LYS A 480 11.45 55.56 7.10
CA LYS A 480 11.48 55.52 5.63
C LYS A 480 10.57 54.44 5.05
N ASP A 481 10.46 53.31 5.75
CA ASP A 481 9.64 52.16 5.31
C ASP A 481 8.13 52.37 5.57
N ILE A 482 7.77 53.24 6.53
CA ILE A 482 6.37 53.62 6.82
C ILE A 482 5.82 54.59 5.75
N ASN A 483 6.59 55.59 5.31
CA ASN A 483 6.12 56.60 4.35
C ASN A 483 5.94 56.06 2.93
N ALA A 484 6.74 55.06 2.49
CA ALA A 484 6.61 54.43 1.18
C ALA A 484 5.34 53.57 1.03
N SER A 485 4.77 53.11 2.17
CA SER A 485 3.54 52.30 2.19
C SER A 485 2.26 53.16 2.16
N ALA A 486 2.32 54.42 2.62
CA ALA A 486 1.19 55.35 2.63
C ALA A 486 0.87 55.96 1.24
N GLU A 487 1.89 56.26 0.41
CA GLU A 487 1.66 56.80 -0.95
C GLU A 487 1.05 55.78 -1.92
N LYS A 488 1.39 54.49 -1.80
CA LYS A 488 0.82 53.42 -2.64
C LYS A 488 -0.65 53.10 -2.33
N LEU A 489 -1.11 53.41 -1.12
CA LEU A 489 -2.51 53.26 -0.71
C LEU A 489 -3.39 54.42 -1.21
N GLY A 490 -2.87 55.66 -1.21
CA GLY A 490 -3.59 56.84 -1.71
C GLY A 490 -3.88 56.83 -3.22
N ALA A 491 -3.00 56.22 -4.03
CA ALA A 491 -3.20 56.10 -5.48
C ALA A 491 -4.33 55.12 -5.87
N ARG A 492 -4.57 54.06 -5.07
CA ARG A 492 -5.62 53.06 -5.34
C ARG A 492 -7.02 53.49 -4.89
N VAL A 493 -7.11 54.48 -4.00
CA VAL A 493 -8.40 55.04 -3.52
C VAL A 493 -8.99 56.04 -4.54
N LYS A 494 -8.18 56.91 -5.15
CA LYS A 494 -8.62 57.84 -6.21
C LYS A 494 -9.13 57.16 -7.48
N GLU A 495 -8.58 56.00 -7.81
CA GLU A 495 -8.98 55.20 -8.98
C GLU A 495 -10.34 54.50 -8.77
N ALA A 496 -10.72 54.23 -7.51
CA ALA A 496 -12.03 53.69 -7.14
C ALA A 496 -13.14 54.77 -7.14
N GLU A 497 -12.82 56.00 -6.74
CA GLU A 497 -13.77 57.14 -6.76
C GLU A 497 -14.19 57.52 -8.19
N THR A 498 -13.25 57.49 -9.15
CA THR A 498 -13.52 57.85 -10.56
C THR A 498 -14.38 56.80 -11.30
N LYS A 499 -14.40 55.56 -10.81
CA LYS A 499 -15.28 54.48 -11.34
C LYS A 499 -16.69 54.52 -10.74
N ALA A 500 -16.86 55.06 -9.54
CA ALA A 500 -18.17 55.21 -8.90
C ALA A 500 -19.01 56.33 -9.57
N ASP A 501 -18.41 57.44 -9.97
CA ASP A 501 -19.10 58.57 -10.63
C ASP A 501 -19.63 58.23 -12.04
N ASN A 502 -18.97 57.33 -12.77
CA ASN A 502 -19.42 56.89 -14.10
C ASN A 502 -20.62 55.94 -14.04
N LEU A 503 -20.71 55.09 -13.01
CA LEU A 503 -21.84 54.19 -12.78
C LEU A 503 -23.14 54.94 -12.43
N GLN A 504 -23.05 56.11 -11.80
CA GLN A 504 -24.21 56.93 -11.46
C GLN A 504 -24.80 57.67 -12.67
N LYS A 505 -24.01 57.92 -13.71
CA LYS A 505 -24.44 58.56 -14.97
C LYS A 505 -25.23 57.60 -15.87
N ASP A 506 -24.80 56.33 -15.94
CA ASP A 506 -25.45 55.30 -16.74
C ASP A 506 -26.79 54.85 -16.13
N PHE A 507 -26.92 54.89 -14.80
CA PHE A 507 -28.17 54.59 -14.09
C PHE A 507 -29.30 55.59 -14.38
N ASN A 508 -28.98 56.86 -14.67
CA ASN A 508 -29.96 57.90 -14.96
C ASN A 508 -30.48 57.87 -16.42
N ALA A 509 -29.78 57.19 -17.35
CA ALA A 509 -30.20 57.06 -18.75
C ALA A 509 -31.27 55.97 -18.95
N VAL A 510 -31.27 54.91 -18.14
CA VAL A 510 -32.23 53.79 -18.23
C VAL A 510 -33.64 54.16 -17.74
N LYS A 511 -33.79 55.28 -17.01
CA LYS A 511 -35.07 55.76 -16.47
C LYS A 511 -35.96 56.47 -17.50
N GLY A 512 -35.44 56.82 -18.68
CA GLY A 512 -36.18 57.53 -19.76
C GLY A 512 -36.86 56.65 -20.80
N GLU A 513 -36.43 55.39 -20.97
CA GLU A 513 -37.01 54.47 -21.97
C GLU A 513 -38.39 53.92 -21.56
N GLN A 514 -38.79 54.13 -20.31
CA GLN A 514 -40.05 53.65 -19.73
C GLN A 514 -41.28 54.49 -20.16
N GLU A 515 -41.10 55.65 -20.79
CA GLU A 515 -42.19 56.50 -21.31
C GLU A 515 -42.59 56.21 -22.77
N ARG A 516 -41.82 55.41 -23.51
CA ARG A 516 -42.17 54.98 -24.90
C ARG A 516 -43.22 53.86 -24.97
N VAL A 517 -43.57 53.26 -23.83
CA VAL A 517 -44.50 52.13 -23.73
C VAL A 517 -45.98 52.56 -23.81
N SER A 518 -46.28 53.86 -23.69
CA SER A 518 -47.67 54.37 -23.68
C SER A 518 -48.27 54.69 -25.07
N GLN A 519 -47.54 54.54 -26.18
CA GLN A 519 -48.05 54.82 -27.54
C GLN A 519 -48.33 53.58 -28.41
N VAL A 520 -47.95 52.37 -27.97
CA VAL A 520 -48.11 51.15 -28.78
C VAL A 520 -49.53 50.55 -28.69
N THR A 521 -50.28 50.86 -27.62
CA THR A 521 -51.63 50.32 -27.37
C THR A 521 -52.69 50.84 -28.36
N LYS A 522 -52.42 51.92 -29.10
CA LYS A 522 -53.36 52.51 -30.07
C LYS A 522 -53.19 51.97 -31.51
N THR A 523 -52.14 51.18 -31.75
CA THR A 523 -51.83 50.59 -33.08
C THR A 523 -52.37 49.16 -33.20
N LEU A 524 -52.86 48.57 -32.12
CA LEU A 524 -53.49 47.22 -32.11
C LEU A 524 -54.91 47.19 -32.69
N GLU A 525 -55.60 48.33 -32.80
CA GLU A 525 -56.97 48.40 -33.35
C GLU A 525 -57.02 48.37 -34.89
N GLU A 526 -55.89 48.57 -35.58
CA GLU A 526 -55.81 48.41 -37.05
C GLU A 526 -55.40 46.97 -37.47
N SER A 527 -55.27 46.06 -36.49
CA SER A 527 -54.93 44.64 -36.68
C SER A 527 -55.98 43.82 -37.44
N GLU A 528 -57.14 44.39 -37.76
CA GLU A 528 -58.25 43.66 -38.39
C GLU A 528 -58.17 43.59 -39.93
N LYS A 529 -57.41 44.50 -40.57
CA LYS A 529 -57.21 44.50 -42.04
C LYS A 529 -56.06 43.60 -42.49
N GLY A 530 -55.05 43.40 -41.63
CA GLY A 530 -53.90 42.53 -41.88
C GLY A 530 -54.25 41.04 -41.94
N THR A 531 -55.32 40.62 -41.25
CA THR A 531 -55.77 39.22 -41.18
C THR A 531 -56.11 38.62 -42.56
N LYS A 532 -56.49 39.45 -43.54
CA LYS A 532 -56.77 39.02 -44.92
C LYS A 532 -55.53 38.80 -45.79
N GLU A 533 -54.38 39.42 -45.48
CA GLU A 533 -53.12 39.14 -46.17
C GLU A 533 -52.34 37.97 -45.52
N THR A 534 -52.52 37.75 -44.22
CA THR A 534 -51.94 36.60 -43.48
C THR A 534 -52.35 35.26 -44.08
N ILE A 535 -53.57 35.13 -44.61
CA ILE A 535 -54.02 33.89 -45.27
C ILE A 535 -53.21 33.57 -46.54
N LYS A 536 -52.63 34.58 -47.20
CA LYS A 536 -51.82 34.41 -48.42
C LYS A 536 -50.34 34.13 -48.11
N SER A 537 -49.83 34.61 -46.98
CA SER A 537 -48.46 34.30 -46.52
C SER A 537 -48.35 32.90 -45.91
N LEU A 538 -49.42 32.38 -45.31
CA LEU A 538 -49.46 31.03 -44.70
C LEU A 538 -49.19 29.88 -45.69
N GLN A 539 -49.48 30.05 -46.99
CA GLN A 539 -49.10 29.06 -48.02
C GLN A 539 -47.60 29.07 -48.36
N GLY A 540 -46.92 30.23 -48.26
CA GLY A 540 -45.45 30.31 -48.43
C GLY A 540 -44.69 29.81 -47.20
N THR A 541 -45.28 29.92 -46.01
CA THR A 541 -44.69 29.45 -44.75
C THR A 541 -44.55 27.92 -44.70
N GLN A 542 -45.43 27.17 -45.37
CA GLN A 542 -45.37 25.70 -45.42
C GLN A 542 -44.16 25.17 -46.23
N GLU A 543 -43.79 25.85 -47.32
CA GLU A 543 -42.58 25.54 -48.10
C GLU A 543 -41.29 25.98 -47.38
N SER A 544 -41.33 27.11 -46.68
CA SER A 544 -40.22 27.60 -45.84
C SER A 544 -39.96 26.69 -44.62
N MET A 545 -41.01 26.22 -43.96
CA MET A 545 -40.91 25.24 -42.87
C MET A 545 -40.35 23.90 -43.37
N SER A 546 -40.73 23.45 -44.57
CA SER A 546 -40.19 22.22 -45.15
C SER A 546 -38.69 22.35 -45.47
N ARG A 547 -38.23 23.51 -45.99
CA ARG A 547 -36.79 23.78 -46.17
C ARG A 547 -36.04 23.88 -44.84
N THR A 548 -36.64 24.53 -43.85
CA THR A 548 -36.05 24.68 -42.51
C THR A 548 -35.94 23.33 -41.80
N ILE A 549 -36.90 22.42 -41.96
CA ILE A 549 -36.84 21.03 -41.45
C ILE A 549 -35.69 20.25 -42.13
N VAL A 550 -35.48 20.41 -43.43
CA VAL A 550 -34.38 19.78 -44.17
C VAL A 550 -33.01 20.35 -43.76
N GLU A 551 -32.90 21.66 -43.59
CA GLU A 551 -31.67 22.31 -43.09
C GLU A 551 -31.38 21.97 -41.63
N THR A 552 -32.42 21.87 -40.78
CA THR A 552 -32.30 21.42 -39.39
C THR A 552 -31.88 19.94 -39.34
N SER A 553 -32.40 19.09 -40.23
CA SER A 553 -32.00 17.69 -40.35
C SER A 553 -30.53 17.54 -40.79
N LYS A 554 -30.05 18.41 -41.69
CA LYS A 554 -28.62 18.50 -42.06
C LYS A 554 -27.75 19.02 -40.90
N GLY A 555 -28.25 19.96 -40.10
CA GLY A 555 -27.61 20.42 -38.87
C GLY A 555 -27.47 19.30 -37.82
N VAL A 556 -28.48 18.43 -37.71
CA VAL A 556 -28.47 17.25 -36.85
C VAL A 556 -27.46 16.19 -37.32
N GLU A 557 -27.30 15.99 -38.63
CA GLU A 557 -26.20 15.16 -39.19
C GLU A 557 -24.80 15.74 -38.89
N GLY A 558 -24.63 17.06 -38.97
CA GLY A 558 -23.38 17.74 -38.58
C GLY A 558 -23.06 17.61 -37.08
N LEU A 559 -24.09 17.65 -36.23
CA LEU A 559 -23.97 17.36 -34.79
C LEU A 559 -23.58 15.90 -34.53
N ASN A 560 -24.10 14.93 -35.30
CA ASN A 560 -23.73 13.53 -35.19
C ASN A 560 -22.24 13.28 -35.51
N ASN A 561 -21.69 13.98 -36.50
CA ASN A 561 -20.25 13.91 -36.81
C ASN A 561 -19.40 14.52 -35.69
N THR A 562 -19.83 15.67 -35.13
CA THR A 562 -19.15 16.29 -33.98
C THR A 562 -19.21 15.40 -32.73
N VAL A 563 -20.33 14.70 -32.50
CA VAL A 563 -20.48 13.71 -31.42
C VAL A 563 -19.58 12.48 -31.66
N SER A 564 -19.37 12.08 -32.92
CA SER A 564 -18.45 11.00 -33.28
C SER A 564 -16.98 11.40 -33.03
N ASP A 565 -16.61 12.63 -33.36
CA ASP A 565 -15.29 13.19 -33.06
C ASP A 565 -15.07 13.35 -31.54
N ILE A 566 -16.10 13.78 -30.79
CA ILE A 566 -16.06 13.81 -29.32
C ILE A 566 -15.91 12.40 -28.72
N LYS A 567 -16.56 11.38 -29.28
CA LYS A 567 -16.36 9.97 -28.88
C LYS A 567 -14.94 9.47 -29.16
N LYS A 568 -14.34 9.94 -30.26
CA LYS A 568 -12.95 9.63 -30.61
C LYS A 568 -11.98 10.30 -29.64
N ASP A 569 -12.21 11.56 -29.29
CA ASP A 569 -11.43 12.27 -28.26
C ASP A 569 -11.62 11.65 -26.86
N GLN A 570 -12.82 11.14 -26.55
CA GLN A 570 -13.12 10.41 -25.31
C GLN A 570 -12.30 9.11 -25.20
N SER A 571 -12.10 8.37 -26.30
CA SER A 571 -11.23 7.18 -26.29
C SER A 571 -9.76 7.52 -26.00
N GLY A 572 -9.26 8.65 -26.50
CA GLY A 572 -7.91 9.15 -26.20
C GLY A 572 -7.76 9.64 -24.75
N ILE A 573 -8.83 10.17 -24.14
CA ILE A 573 -8.88 10.49 -22.71
C ILE A 573 -8.88 9.20 -21.87
N THR A 574 -9.66 8.19 -22.24
CA THR A 574 -9.69 6.87 -21.58
C THR A 574 -8.31 6.21 -21.58
N ASP A 575 -7.60 6.21 -22.72
CA ASP A 575 -6.24 5.65 -22.79
C ASP A 575 -5.23 6.42 -21.92
N ARG A 576 -5.36 7.76 -21.84
CA ARG A 576 -4.54 8.59 -20.96
C ARG A 576 -4.85 8.36 -19.49
N VAL A 577 -6.12 8.10 -19.14
CA VAL A 577 -6.55 7.76 -17.77
C VAL A 577 -6.03 6.38 -17.39
N VAL A 578 -6.15 5.36 -18.24
CA VAL A 578 -5.60 4.01 -17.99
C VAL A 578 -4.08 4.05 -17.81
N LYS A 579 -3.37 4.84 -18.63
CA LYS A 579 -1.91 5.02 -18.49
C LYS A 579 -1.55 5.79 -17.21
N THR A 580 -2.40 6.73 -16.78
CA THR A 580 -2.25 7.45 -15.52
C THR A 580 -2.54 6.55 -14.32
N GLU A 581 -3.53 5.65 -14.40
CA GLU A 581 -3.81 4.62 -13.38
C GLU A 581 -2.68 3.60 -13.26
N GLN A 582 -2.10 3.15 -14.37
CA GLN A 582 -0.92 2.29 -14.37
C GLN A 582 0.27 2.98 -13.68
N ASN A 583 0.45 4.29 -13.91
CA ASN A 583 1.47 5.09 -13.22
C ASN A 583 1.14 5.29 -11.72
N ILE A 584 -0.13 5.53 -11.35
CA ILE A 584 -0.57 5.68 -9.96
C ILE A 584 -0.42 4.37 -9.18
N ASN A 585 -0.69 3.22 -9.79
CA ASN A 585 -0.49 1.91 -9.18
C ASN A 585 1.00 1.62 -8.96
N GLY A 586 1.86 1.95 -9.93
CA GLY A 586 3.32 1.86 -9.76
C GLY A 586 3.86 2.80 -8.66
N ILE A 587 3.30 4.01 -8.55
CA ILE A 587 3.60 4.95 -7.47
C ILE A 587 3.08 4.41 -6.12
N SER A 588 1.90 3.79 -6.08
CA SER A 588 1.34 3.19 -4.86
C SER A 588 2.20 2.05 -4.35
N SER A 589 2.68 1.17 -5.23
CA SER A 589 3.65 0.12 -4.87
C SER A 589 4.98 0.71 -4.39
N SER A 590 5.45 1.80 -5.00
CA SER A 590 6.66 2.50 -4.56
C SER A 590 6.47 3.17 -3.19
N ILE A 591 5.28 3.75 -2.93
CA ILE A 591 4.91 4.33 -1.64
C ILE A 591 4.76 3.25 -0.57
N GLU A 592 4.20 2.08 -0.87
CA GLU A 592 4.19 0.94 0.05
C GLU A 592 5.59 0.48 0.41
N GLN A 593 6.52 0.46 -0.57
CA GLN A 593 7.91 0.09 -0.34
C GLN A 593 8.66 1.16 0.49
N ILE A 594 8.40 2.45 0.24
CA ILE A 594 8.90 3.57 1.05
C ILE A 594 8.33 3.51 2.47
N ASN A 595 7.04 3.23 2.64
CA ASN A 595 6.39 3.10 3.95
C ASN A 595 6.97 1.93 4.74
N LYS A 596 7.17 0.77 4.09
CA LYS A 596 7.81 -0.39 4.72
C LYS A 596 9.24 -0.07 5.16
N THR A 597 10.00 0.68 4.35
CA THR A 597 11.36 1.13 4.66
C THR A 597 11.38 2.18 5.77
N SER A 598 10.43 3.12 5.76
CA SER A 598 10.24 4.16 6.76
C SER A 598 9.86 3.56 8.12
N SER A 599 8.90 2.63 8.17
CA SER A 599 8.53 1.91 9.40
C SER A 599 9.69 1.10 9.98
N GLN A 600 10.51 0.46 9.14
CA GLN A 600 11.74 -0.22 9.59
C GLN A 600 12.80 0.77 10.11
N THR A 601 12.86 1.98 9.54
CA THR A 601 13.78 3.04 9.97
C THR A 601 13.32 3.66 11.29
N ILE A 602 12.02 3.88 11.48
CA ILE A 602 11.40 4.36 12.73
C ILE A 602 11.64 3.35 13.86
N GLN A 603 11.45 2.05 13.61
CA GLN A 603 11.73 1.02 14.62
C GLN A 603 13.20 1.03 15.07
N LYS A 604 14.15 1.30 14.16
CA LYS A 604 15.58 1.41 14.51
C LYS A 604 15.92 2.74 15.19
N LEU A 605 15.28 3.85 14.81
CA LEU A 605 15.42 5.15 15.48
C LEU A 605 14.92 5.09 16.93
N ASN A 606 13.78 4.45 17.17
CA ASN A 606 13.27 4.23 18.52
C ASN A 606 14.25 3.41 19.37
N GLN A 607 14.96 2.45 18.76
CA GLN A 607 16.02 1.71 19.45
C GLN A 607 17.24 2.60 19.77
N VAL A 608 17.62 3.51 18.87
CA VAL A 608 18.70 4.48 19.10
C VAL A 608 18.32 5.48 20.19
N GLU A 609 17.06 5.93 20.24
CA GLU A 609 16.54 6.79 21.30
C GLU A 609 16.59 6.08 22.66
N GLN A 610 16.22 4.79 22.70
CA GLN A 610 16.30 3.97 23.92
C GLN A 610 17.76 3.79 24.39
N ASP A 611 18.69 3.54 23.47
CA ASP A 611 20.13 3.42 23.75
C ASP A 611 20.73 4.77 24.24
N ALA A 612 20.29 5.91 23.66
CA ALA A 612 20.70 7.25 24.07
C ALA A 612 20.20 7.63 25.47
N ASN A 613 18.96 7.24 25.81
CA ASN A 613 18.38 7.51 27.13
C ASN A 613 19.09 6.70 28.24
N GLY A 614 19.50 5.47 27.95
CA GLY A 614 20.35 4.68 28.87
C GLY A 614 21.73 5.30 29.09
N THR A 615 22.28 5.95 28.07
CA THR A 615 23.55 6.70 28.17
C THR A 615 23.41 7.93 29.05
N LYS A 616 22.30 8.69 28.91
CA LYS A 616 21.98 9.84 29.77
C LYS A 616 21.92 9.47 31.25
N GLN A 617 21.22 8.38 31.59
CA GLN A 617 21.16 7.89 32.98
C GLN A 617 22.54 7.49 33.54
N THR A 618 23.43 6.99 32.68
CA THR A 618 24.80 6.63 33.07
C THR A 618 25.66 7.87 33.32
N ILE A 619 25.51 8.92 32.51
CA ILE A 619 26.20 10.21 32.69
C ILE A 619 25.75 10.89 33.99
N GLU A 620 24.44 10.93 34.28
CA GLU A 620 23.91 11.52 35.52
C GLU A 620 24.47 10.82 36.78
N ARG A 621 24.67 9.49 36.71
CA ARG A 621 25.28 8.70 37.79
C ARG A 621 26.78 8.99 37.96
N ILE A 622 27.50 9.27 36.87
CA ILE A 622 28.92 9.67 36.89
C ILE A 622 29.08 11.06 37.50
N GLU A 623 28.24 12.02 37.12
CA GLU A 623 28.22 13.38 37.69
C GLU A 623 28.09 13.34 39.22
N LYS A 624 27.17 12.50 39.72
CA LYS A 624 26.95 12.31 41.15
C LYS A 624 28.16 11.70 41.88
N ASN A 625 28.92 10.82 41.23
CA ASN A 625 30.11 10.19 41.80
C ASN A 625 31.34 11.12 41.77
N VAL A 626 31.51 11.92 40.72
CA VAL A 626 32.61 12.90 40.59
C VAL A 626 32.45 14.04 41.58
N ASN A 627 31.22 14.51 41.82
CA ASN A 627 30.93 15.57 42.80
C ASN A 627 31.21 15.17 44.27
N ASN A 628 31.50 13.89 44.55
CA ASN A 628 31.83 13.39 45.89
C ASN A 628 33.34 13.28 46.17
N LEU A 629 34.22 13.61 45.21
CA LEU A 629 35.68 13.55 45.36
C LEU A 629 36.24 14.92 45.77
N ASP A 630 36.22 15.22 47.07
CA ASP A 630 36.85 16.42 47.64
C ASP A 630 38.35 16.13 47.90
N GLY A 631 39.25 16.69 47.09
CA GLY A 631 40.66 16.28 46.92
C GLY A 631 41.62 16.55 48.08
N ASP A 632 41.20 17.28 49.13
CA ASP A 632 42.12 17.80 50.15
C ASP A 632 42.19 16.98 51.45
N VAL A 633 41.48 15.84 51.56
CA VAL A 633 41.48 14.99 52.78
C VAL A 633 41.55 13.51 52.42
N ILE A 634 42.79 12.98 52.40
CA ILE A 634 43.11 11.61 52.00
C ILE A 634 43.92 10.92 53.12
N ASN A 635 43.64 9.64 53.39
CA ASN A 635 44.46 8.83 54.28
C ASN A 635 45.74 8.35 53.55
N LEU A 636 46.90 8.54 54.18
CA LEU A 636 48.19 8.31 53.54
C LEU A 636 48.69 6.87 53.62
N VAL A 637 48.04 6.03 54.45
CA VAL A 637 48.55 4.71 54.86
C VAL A 637 47.80 3.59 54.15
N ARG A 638 48.53 2.73 53.43
CA ARG A 638 47.97 1.57 52.72
C ARG A 638 47.64 0.42 53.67
N GLY A 639 46.70 -0.42 53.27
CA GLY A 639 46.24 -1.59 54.01
C GLY A 639 45.34 -1.27 55.21
N THR A 640 44.99 0.00 55.43
CA THR A 640 44.23 0.40 56.63
C THR A 640 42.78 -0.02 56.57
N LYS A 641 42.18 -0.17 55.37
CA LYS A 641 40.77 -0.59 55.21
C LYS A 641 40.47 -1.94 55.87
N THR A 642 41.37 -2.90 55.71
CA THR A 642 41.23 -4.27 56.23
C THR A 642 42.26 -4.62 57.30
N LEU A 643 43.09 -3.65 57.71
CA LEU A 643 44.26 -3.86 58.58
C LEU A 643 45.22 -4.95 58.04
N THR A 644 45.42 -4.96 56.72
CA THR A 644 46.37 -5.85 56.07
C THR A 644 47.79 -5.32 56.29
N THR A 645 48.61 -6.06 57.02
CA THR A 645 49.97 -5.65 57.34
C THR A 645 50.84 -5.56 56.09
N ASN A 646 51.64 -4.50 56.01
CA ASN A 646 52.58 -4.24 54.94
C ASN A 646 53.81 -3.47 55.51
N GLU A 647 54.61 -2.88 54.63
CA GLU A 647 55.80 -2.12 54.99
C GLU A 647 55.47 -0.94 55.92
N GLU A 648 54.35 -0.25 55.67
CA GLU A 648 53.89 0.95 56.37
C GLU A 648 53.05 0.64 57.60
N LEU A 649 52.23 -0.43 57.55
CA LEU A 649 51.23 -0.77 58.56
C LEU A 649 51.52 -2.13 59.18
N SER A 650 51.60 -2.20 60.51
CA SER A 650 51.84 -3.45 61.25
C SER A 650 51.01 -3.53 62.53
N LEU A 651 50.78 -4.74 63.03
CA LEU A 651 50.18 -4.98 64.34
C LEU A 651 51.31 -5.17 65.35
N LYS A 652 51.44 -4.26 66.33
CA LYS A 652 52.53 -4.31 67.30
C LYS A 652 52.06 -4.98 68.59
N GLY A 653 52.78 -6.04 68.99
CA GLY A 653 52.49 -6.88 70.16
C GLY A 653 51.96 -8.26 69.76
N GLY A 654 52.45 -9.33 70.40
CA GLY A 654 52.18 -10.71 69.98
C GLY A 654 50.75 -11.21 70.18
N ARG A 655 49.83 -10.39 70.72
CA ARG A 655 48.44 -10.76 71.03
C ARG A 655 47.39 -9.81 70.44
N LEU A 656 47.79 -8.91 69.53
CA LEU A 656 46.88 -8.00 68.83
C LEU A 656 46.40 -8.69 67.55
N ALA A 657 45.10 -8.97 67.45
CA ALA A 657 44.52 -9.68 66.33
C ALA A 657 43.38 -8.88 65.69
N VAL A 658 43.29 -8.92 64.35
CA VAL A 658 42.15 -8.38 63.61
C VAL A 658 40.98 -9.35 63.75
N ILE A 659 39.83 -8.86 64.21
CA ILE A 659 38.62 -9.66 64.39
C ILE A 659 37.67 -9.46 63.20
N LYS A 660 36.68 -10.35 63.07
CA LYS A 660 35.69 -10.29 61.98
C LYS A 660 34.75 -9.10 62.10
N ASP A 661 34.53 -8.61 63.31
CA ASP A 661 33.64 -7.47 63.54
C ASP A 661 34.22 -6.19 62.93
N THR A 662 33.32 -5.30 62.53
CA THR A 662 33.67 -3.99 61.99
C THR A 662 32.94 -2.89 62.74
N TYR A 663 33.50 -1.68 62.71
CA TYR A 663 32.84 -0.49 63.25
C TYR A 663 32.81 0.62 62.19
N ASN A 664 31.59 1.03 61.78
CA ASN A 664 31.36 1.94 60.66
C ASN A 664 32.13 1.52 59.39
N GLY A 665 32.14 0.21 59.09
CA GLY A 665 32.85 -0.36 57.94
C GLY A 665 34.37 -0.50 58.11
N ASN A 666 34.93 -0.11 59.25
CA ASN A 666 36.37 -0.22 59.54
C ASN A 666 36.70 -1.54 60.23
N ALA A 667 37.83 -2.16 59.85
CA ALA A 667 38.35 -3.33 60.54
C ALA A 667 38.72 -3.01 61.99
N ILE A 668 38.52 -3.98 62.89
CA ILE A 668 38.82 -3.86 64.32
C ILE A 668 40.00 -4.77 64.66
N ALA A 669 41.03 -4.22 65.31
CA ALA A 669 42.04 -4.97 66.03
C ALA A 669 41.70 -5.02 67.52
N GLN A 670 41.89 -6.18 68.14
CA GLN A 670 41.60 -6.44 69.54
C GLN A 670 42.79 -7.08 70.25
N THR A 671 42.99 -6.71 71.51
CA THR A 671 43.98 -7.33 72.41
C THR A 671 43.43 -7.41 73.84
N ASP A 672 43.95 -8.35 74.62
CA ASP A 672 43.73 -8.49 76.06
C ASP A 672 45.00 -8.16 76.89
N THR A 673 46.04 -7.65 76.23
CA THR A 673 47.36 -7.38 76.84
C THR A 673 47.78 -5.94 76.58
N GLU A 674 48.38 -5.28 77.59
CA GLU A 674 48.82 -3.89 77.50
C GLU A 674 49.93 -3.67 76.45
N TRP A 675 50.17 -2.39 76.10
CA TRP A 675 51.29 -1.95 75.23
C TRP A 675 51.24 -2.52 73.80
N GLN A 676 50.03 -2.78 73.30
CA GLN A 676 49.78 -3.25 71.94
C GLN A 676 48.92 -2.25 71.16
N GLY A 677 49.19 -2.11 69.87
CA GLY A 677 48.47 -1.17 69.01
C GLY A 677 48.81 -1.31 67.52
N ILE A 678 47.94 -0.72 66.69
CA ILE A 678 48.16 -0.66 65.25
C ILE A 678 49.25 0.39 64.95
N ALA A 679 50.34 -0.03 64.34
CA ALA A 679 51.55 0.75 64.16
C ALA A 679 51.76 1.16 62.70
N VAL A 680 51.94 2.47 62.48
CA VAL A 680 52.29 3.07 61.18
C VAL A 680 53.74 3.53 61.20
N LYS A 681 54.54 3.11 60.21
CA LYS A 681 55.95 3.51 60.05
C LYS A 681 56.06 4.79 59.21
N PRO A 682 56.38 5.95 59.82
CA PRO A 682 56.56 7.18 59.06
C PRO A 682 57.76 7.13 58.09
N SER A 683 58.79 6.34 58.39
CA SER A 683 59.97 6.18 57.53
C SER A 683 59.62 5.62 56.15
N GLU A 684 58.69 4.67 56.07
CA GLU A 684 58.20 4.13 54.79
C GLU A 684 57.32 5.13 54.03
N LEU A 685 56.54 5.96 54.75
CA LEU A 685 55.77 7.04 54.13
C LEU A 685 56.67 8.16 53.57
N ILE A 686 57.80 8.44 54.23
CA ILE A 686 58.83 9.37 53.75
C ILE A 686 59.52 8.83 52.49
N LYS A 687 59.89 7.54 52.47
CA LYS A 687 60.46 6.89 51.27
C LYS A 687 59.52 6.95 50.07
N ARG A 688 58.21 6.88 50.30
CA ARG A 688 57.17 7.06 49.26
C ARG A 688 56.85 8.51 48.91
N GLY A 689 57.49 9.49 49.56
CA GLY A 689 57.23 10.90 49.36
C GLY A 689 55.83 11.37 49.80
N LYS A 690 55.14 10.59 50.65
CA LYS A 690 53.79 10.93 51.13
C LYS A 690 53.80 11.94 52.28
N ILE A 691 54.90 12.00 53.03
CA ILE A 691 55.19 12.99 54.06
C ILE A 691 56.69 13.36 54.00
N LYS A 692 57.08 14.51 54.53
CA LYS A 692 58.49 14.93 54.68
C LYS A 692 58.77 15.53 56.07
N ILE A 693 60.04 15.62 56.42
CA ILE A 693 60.48 16.30 57.66
C ILE A 693 59.96 17.75 57.64
N GLY A 694 59.35 18.17 58.75
CA GLY A 694 58.69 19.47 58.89
C GLY A 694 57.19 19.48 58.56
N ASP A 695 56.64 18.42 57.99
CA ASP A 695 55.18 18.31 57.80
C ASP A 695 54.46 18.18 59.15
N THR A 696 53.24 18.70 59.23
CA THR A 696 52.33 18.46 60.35
C THR A 696 51.30 17.41 59.95
N VAL A 697 51.27 16.28 60.65
CA VAL A 697 50.36 15.16 60.38
C VAL A 697 49.43 14.91 61.56
N THR A 698 48.20 14.50 61.28
CA THR A 698 47.27 14.02 62.31
C THR A 698 47.06 12.53 62.17
N PHE A 699 47.41 11.77 63.21
CA PHE A 699 47.13 10.34 63.34
C PHE A 699 45.88 10.16 64.18
N SER A 700 44.90 9.38 63.70
CA SER A 700 43.67 9.12 64.43
C SER A 700 43.19 7.68 64.31
N VAL A 701 42.55 7.18 65.37
CA VAL A 701 41.92 5.87 65.43
C VAL A 701 40.69 5.93 66.34
N THR A 702 39.68 5.09 66.12
CA THR A 702 38.58 4.95 67.09
C THR A 702 38.90 3.77 68.00
N ALA A 703 38.81 3.95 69.32
CA ALA A 703 39.16 2.91 70.28
C ALA A 703 38.11 2.80 71.40
N ARG A 704 38.03 1.64 72.03
CA ARG A 704 37.19 1.36 73.21
C ARG A 704 37.79 0.24 74.06
N MET A 705 37.27 0.07 75.27
CA MET A 705 37.56 -1.07 76.14
C MET A 705 36.28 -1.79 76.54
N ILE A 706 36.22 -3.09 76.29
CA ILE A 706 35.08 -3.96 76.59
C ILE A 706 35.40 -4.76 77.86
N GLY A 707 34.45 -4.92 78.77
CA GLY A 707 34.62 -5.77 79.97
C GLY A 707 35.42 -5.12 81.11
N GLY A 708 35.68 -3.81 81.06
CA GLY A 708 36.28 -3.01 82.13
C GLY A 708 35.72 -1.57 82.16
N GLU A 709 35.95 -0.82 83.23
CA GLU A 709 35.37 0.53 83.40
C GLU A 709 35.98 1.57 82.44
N SER A 710 37.31 1.77 82.48
CA SER A 710 38.03 2.68 81.56
C SER A 710 39.55 2.47 81.63
N THR A 711 40.26 2.83 80.55
CA THR A 711 41.74 2.72 80.46
C THR A 711 42.32 3.95 79.81
N GLN A 712 43.55 4.30 80.20
CA GLN A 712 44.33 5.34 79.55
C GLN A 712 44.91 4.78 78.26
N VAL A 713 44.68 5.50 77.18
CA VAL A 713 45.28 5.28 75.87
C VAL A 713 46.25 6.41 75.61
N PHE A 714 47.47 6.07 75.23
CA PHE A 714 48.53 7.05 75.01
C PHE A 714 49.25 6.76 73.70
N PHE A 715 49.89 7.80 73.17
CA PHE A 715 50.78 7.70 72.02
C PHE A 715 52.22 7.68 72.52
N PRO A 716 53.00 6.59 72.32
CA PRO A 716 54.38 6.52 72.79
C PRO A 716 55.22 7.69 72.26
N ASN A 717 55.91 8.39 73.15
CA ASN A 717 56.68 9.62 72.88
C ASN A 717 55.85 10.87 72.47
N GLY A 718 54.53 10.88 72.68
CA GLY A 718 53.66 12.05 72.49
C GLY A 718 53.05 12.59 73.79
N ALA A 719 52.68 13.87 73.83
CA ALA A 719 52.11 14.54 75.01
C ALA A 719 50.62 14.24 75.27
N GLY A 720 50.01 13.26 74.58
CA GLY A 720 48.58 13.00 74.63
C GLY A 720 48.21 11.68 75.31
N ARG A 721 47.56 11.77 76.48
CA ARG A 721 46.85 10.67 77.14
C ARG A 721 45.35 10.94 77.07
N THR A 722 44.56 9.91 76.77
CA THR A 722 43.10 10.04 76.81
C THR A 722 42.46 8.75 77.30
N THR A 723 41.38 8.90 78.05
CA THR A 723 40.63 7.75 78.57
C THR A 723 39.66 7.22 77.52
N VAL A 724 39.62 5.89 77.35
CA VAL A 724 38.55 5.18 76.63
C VAL A 724 37.82 4.24 77.58
N ASN A 725 36.53 4.02 77.35
CA ASN A 725 35.65 3.17 78.14
C ASN A 725 34.91 2.18 77.21
N GLY A 726 33.76 1.64 77.64
CA GLY A 726 32.89 0.76 76.85
C GLY A 726 32.45 1.31 75.49
N GLU A 727 32.47 2.64 75.30
CA GLU A 727 32.00 3.30 74.10
C GLU A 727 33.13 3.60 73.12
N TRP A 728 32.81 3.54 71.83
CA TRP A 728 33.73 3.90 70.76
C TRP A 728 34.06 5.39 70.81
N LYS A 729 35.32 5.70 71.08
CA LYS A 729 35.83 7.08 71.15
C LYS A 729 36.93 7.30 70.13
N ARG A 730 36.82 8.37 69.34
CA ARG A 730 37.89 8.81 68.43
C ARG A 730 39.04 9.37 69.26
N VAL A 731 40.23 8.81 69.09
CA VAL A 731 41.48 9.31 69.66
C VAL A 731 42.40 9.77 68.54
N SER A 732 43.08 10.89 68.74
CA SER A 732 43.92 11.50 67.70
C SER A 732 45.05 12.30 68.31
N ILE A 733 46.15 12.41 67.57
CA ILE A 733 47.28 13.26 67.91
C ILE A 733 47.78 13.96 66.64
N THR A 734 48.12 15.23 66.77
CA THR A 734 48.78 16.01 65.71
C THR A 734 50.25 16.12 66.04
N ILE A 735 51.11 15.70 65.12
CA ILE A 735 52.56 15.55 65.32
C ILE A 735 53.28 16.32 64.21
N LEU A 736 54.35 17.03 64.58
CA LEU A 736 55.33 17.57 63.63
C LEU A 736 56.31 16.44 63.27
N VAL A 737 56.44 16.11 61.99
CA VAL A 737 57.35 15.06 61.52
C VAL A 737 58.80 15.51 61.70
N GLY A 738 59.47 14.97 62.73
CA GLY A 738 60.87 15.26 63.07
C GLY A 738 61.88 14.41 62.29
N SER A 739 63.17 14.61 62.57
CA SER A 739 64.26 13.82 61.96
C SER A 739 64.24 12.35 62.40
N ASP A 740 63.73 12.07 63.59
CA ASP A 740 63.51 10.73 64.15
C ASP A 740 62.56 9.86 63.32
N ALA A 741 61.62 10.48 62.59
CA ALA A 741 60.68 9.80 61.71
C ALA A 741 61.36 9.02 60.55
N THR A 742 62.65 9.24 60.32
CA THR A 742 63.45 8.48 59.33
C THR A 742 63.98 7.14 59.87
N ASP A 743 63.98 6.94 61.19
CA ASP A 743 64.39 5.67 61.81
C ASP A 743 63.32 4.58 61.57
N PRO A 744 63.68 3.41 61.00
CA PRO A 744 62.73 2.31 60.77
C PRO A 744 62.12 1.73 62.06
N ASN A 745 62.68 2.01 63.23
CA ASN A 745 62.17 1.56 64.53
C ASN A 745 61.11 2.51 65.13
N VAL A 746 60.99 3.74 64.60
CA VAL A 746 59.97 4.70 65.03
C VAL A 746 58.63 4.34 64.38
N VAL A 747 57.56 4.29 65.19
CA VAL A 747 56.19 4.00 64.73
C VAL A 747 55.15 4.86 65.44
N TYR A 748 54.16 5.30 64.67
CA TYR A 748 52.99 6.03 65.14
C TYR A 748 51.87 5.06 65.52
N ARG A 749 51.41 5.13 66.77
CA ARG A 749 50.39 4.21 67.31
C ARG A 749 49.81 4.70 68.63
N PHE A 750 48.60 4.25 68.93
CA PHE A 750 48.01 4.36 70.26
C PHE A 750 48.10 3.01 70.98
N GLU A 751 48.34 3.02 72.29
CA GLU A 751 48.44 1.82 73.15
C GLU A 751 47.63 2.02 74.43
N ALA A 752 47.06 0.95 74.98
CA ALA A 752 46.43 0.97 76.31
C ALA A 752 47.47 0.72 77.41
N GLU A 753 47.44 1.53 78.48
CA GLU A 753 48.40 1.50 79.60
C GLU A 753 48.11 0.36 80.61
N SER A 754 46.84 -0.04 80.75
CA SER A 754 46.39 -1.10 81.66
C SER A 754 45.14 -1.79 81.09
N ILE A 755 45.08 -3.12 81.12
CA ILE A 755 43.90 -3.89 80.70
C ILE A 755 43.50 -4.85 81.84
N PRO A 756 42.35 -4.62 82.52
CA PRO A 756 41.89 -5.52 83.57
C PRO A 756 41.70 -6.96 83.09
N LYS A 757 41.90 -7.94 83.98
CA LYS A 757 41.73 -9.35 83.66
C LYS A 757 40.30 -9.62 83.19
N GLY A 758 40.15 -10.09 81.94
CA GLY A 758 38.85 -10.35 81.31
C GLY A 758 38.31 -9.19 80.46
N ALA A 759 39.00 -8.04 80.44
CA ALA A 759 38.71 -6.93 79.55
C ALA A 759 39.47 -7.03 78.22
N LEU A 760 38.98 -6.31 77.22
CA LEU A 760 39.52 -6.29 75.86
C LEU A 760 39.65 -4.85 75.38
N TYR A 761 40.81 -4.50 74.85
CA TYR A 761 41.04 -3.22 74.19
C TYR A 761 40.87 -3.38 72.67
N GLN A 762 40.07 -2.52 72.06
CA GLN A 762 39.78 -2.53 70.63
C GLN A 762 40.16 -1.20 69.96
N GLN A 763 40.73 -1.28 68.76
CA GLN A 763 41.05 -0.15 67.89
C GLN A 763 40.54 -0.41 66.46
N THR A 764 40.04 0.62 65.79
CA THR A 764 39.65 0.52 64.38
C THR A 764 40.80 0.80 63.42
N SER A 765 40.56 0.71 62.12
CA SER A 765 41.44 1.24 61.08
C SER A 765 41.98 2.65 61.41
N PRO A 766 43.32 2.88 61.35
CA PRO A 766 43.91 4.18 61.59
C PRO A 766 43.85 5.07 60.33
N MET A 767 43.92 6.37 60.55
CA MET A 767 44.07 7.37 59.49
C MET A 767 45.22 8.33 59.83
N LEU A 768 46.14 8.51 58.88
CA LEU A 768 47.15 9.56 58.90
C LEU A 768 46.87 10.55 57.78
N SER A 769 46.84 11.85 58.08
CA SER A 769 46.53 12.90 57.10
C SER A 769 47.38 14.15 57.31
N LEU A 770 47.66 14.89 56.22
CA LEU A 770 48.43 16.15 56.20
C LEU A 770 47.57 17.37 56.58
N THR A 771 46.88 17.27 57.71
CA THR A 771 46.02 18.34 58.21
C THR A 771 46.08 18.38 59.73
N LYS A 772 45.77 19.55 60.32
CA LYS A 772 45.62 19.73 61.77
C LYS A 772 44.22 19.35 62.26
N LYS A 773 43.25 19.19 61.35
CA LYS A 773 41.86 18.86 61.69
C LYS A 773 41.65 17.35 61.68
N VAL A 774 40.93 16.84 62.68
CA VAL A 774 40.55 15.43 62.74
C VAL A 774 39.33 15.20 61.85
N TYR A 775 39.42 14.24 60.94
CA TYR A 775 38.34 13.86 60.03
C TYR A 775 37.82 12.45 60.32
N PRO A 776 36.59 12.11 59.91
CA PRO A 776 36.13 10.73 59.84
C PRO A 776 37.11 9.87 59.03
N TRP A 777 37.24 8.61 59.39
CA TRP A 777 38.17 7.71 58.70
C TRP A 777 37.80 7.57 57.21
N ARG A 778 38.80 7.59 56.35
CA ARG A 778 38.71 7.31 54.91
C ARG A 778 39.79 6.28 54.54
N PRO A 779 39.56 5.37 53.59
CA PRO A 779 40.61 4.50 53.08
C PRO A 779 41.68 5.31 52.35
N ALA A 780 42.90 4.78 52.26
CA ALA A 780 43.87 5.30 51.31
C ALA A 780 43.33 5.08 49.87
N PRO A 781 43.67 5.95 48.90
CA PRO A 781 43.27 5.76 47.50
C PRO A 781 43.67 4.39 46.96
N GLU A 782 44.82 3.89 47.41
CA GLU A 782 45.32 2.57 47.05
C GLU A 782 44.52 1.41 47.68
N ASP A 783 43.73 1.67 48.74
CA ASP A 783 42.82 0.72 49.39
C ASP A 783 41.37 0.81 48.85
N GLN A 784 41.10 1.78 47.96
CA GLN A 784 39.84 1.87 47.23
C GLN A 784 39.85 0.87 46.07
N ALA A 785 39.41 -0.33 46.36
CA ALA A 785 39.19 -1.39 45.38
C ALA A 785 38.01 -1.04 44.45
N ASP A 786 38.14 -0.01 43.59
CA ASP A 786 37.22 0.31 42.48
C ASP A 786 37.90 1.08 41.33
N SER A 787 39.23 1.05 41.23
CA SER A 787 39.91 1.49 39.98
C SER A 787 39.50 0.64 38.78
N ASN A 788 39.10 -0.62 39.01
CA ASN A 788 38.51 -1.48 38.00
C ASN A 788 37.07 -1.08 37.63
N GLU A 789 36.28 -0.49 38.52
CA GLU A 789 34.92 -0.03 38.18
C GLU A 789 34.98 1.22 37.30
N PHE A 790 35.90 2.14 37.59
CA PHE A 790 36.13 3.32 36.74
C PHE A 790 36.71 2.93 35.36
N ILE A 791 37.64 1.98 35.31
CA ILE A 791 38.16 1.43 34.04
C ILE A 791 37.08 0.64 33.30
N LYS A 792 36.24 -0.12 33.99
CA LYS A 792 35.13 -0.88 33.39
C LYS A 792 34.04 0.03 32.83
N VAL A 793 33.64 1.08 33.55
CA VAL A 793 32.71 2.11 33.07
C VAL A 793 33.29 2.86 31.88
N THR A 794 34.59 3.20 31.89
CA THR A 794 35.25 3.86 30.75
C THR A 794 35.36 2.93 29.54
N THR A 795 35.52 1.62 29.76
CA THR A 795 35.60 0.60 28.70
C THR A 795 34.22 0.28 28.13
N GLU A 796 33.18 0.24 28.97
CA GLU A 796 31.78 0.11 28.57
C GLU A 796 31.32 1.35 27.78
N ILE A 797 31.71 2.57 28.19
CA ILE A 797 31.46 3.80 27.41
C ILE A 797 32.16 3.75 26.04
N LYS A 798 33.42 3.30 25.97
CA LYS A 798 34.13 3.12 24.69
C LYS A 798 33.48 2.06 23.79
N ALA A 799 33.01 0.95 24.38
CA ALA A 799 32.34 -0.12 23.65
C ALA A 799 30.99 0.35 23.10
N GLU A 800 30.20 1.08 23.87
CA GLU A 800 28.87 1.55 23.46
C GLU A 800 28.94 2.74 22.51
N ALA A 801 29.91 3.65 22.68
CA ALA A 801 30.22 4.67 21.69
C ALA A 801 30.70 4.05 20.36
N GLY A 802 31.49 2.96 20.42
CA GLY A 802 31.90 2.20 19.23
C GLY A 802 30.73 1.53 18.51
N LYS A 803 29.77 0.94 19.24
CA LYS A 803 28.55 0.37 18.67
C LYS A 803 27.66 1.45 18.05
N ILE A 804 27.54 2.62 18.67
CA ILE A 804 26.79 3.77 18.13
C ILE A 804 27.47 4.28 16.85
N SER A 805 28.79 4.45 16.84
CA SER A 805 29.54 4.87 15.64
C SER A 805 29.37 3.88 14.48
N THR A 806 29.44 2.57 14.76
CA THR A 806 29.28 1.53 13.72
C THR A 806 27.83 1.47 13.21
N LYS A 807 26.83 1.63 14.09
CA LYS A 807 25.41 1.71 13.69
C LYS A 807 25.11 3.01 12.92
N LEU A 808 25.73 4.13 13.29
CA LEU A 808 25.59 5.42 12.61
C LEU A 808 26.23 5.34 11.22
N GLU A 809 27.39 4.71 11.08
CA GLU A 809 28.01 4.42 9.77
C GLU A 809 27.15 3.46 8.92
N GLN A 810 26.46 2.48 9.52
CA GLN A 810 25.52 1.60 8.80
C GLN A 810 24.21 2.30 8.41
N VAL A 811 23.78 3.29 9.17
CA VAL A 811 22.63 4.15 8.85
C VAL A 811 23.02 5.17 7.77
N GLU A 812 24.22 5.77 7.84
CA GLU A 812 24.80 6.64 6.81
C GLU A 812 25.08 5.87 5.51
N ALA A 813 25.58 4.63 5.57
CA ALA A 813 25.77 3.78 4.39
C ALA A 813 24.45 3.38 3.70
N ARG A 814 23.32 3.41 4.42
CA ARG A 814 21.98 3.15 3.87
C ARG A 814 21.23 4.40 3.43
N THR A 815 21.58 5.59 3.92
CA THR A 815 21.03 6.86 3.39
C THR A 815 21.80 7.36 2.15
N VAL A 816 23.03 6.91 1.94
CA VAL A 816 23.88 7.40 0.83
C VAL A 816 23.80 6.51 -0.44
N GLY A 817 23.36 5.25 -0.34
CA GLY A 817 23.33 4.30 -1.48
C GLY A 817 21.98 4.10 -2.19
N VAL A 818 20.89 4.78 -1.82
CA VAL A 818 19.57 4.50 -2.42
C VAL A 818 19.31 5.32 -3.69
N GLU A 819 19.83 6.55 -3.74
CA GLU A 819 19.59 7.46 -4.86
C GLU A 819 20.30 6.94 -6.12
N ASN A 820 19.56 6.87 -7.22
CA ASN A 820 20.13 6.64 -8.53
C ASN A 820 20.48 7.98 -9.18
N TRP A 821 21.74 8.16 -9.53
CA TRP A 821 22.26 9.41 -10.08
C TRP A 821 22.19 9.48 -11.60
N LEU A 822 21.72 8.41 -12.23
CA LEU A 822 21.35 8.41 -13.63
C LEU A 822 19.88 8.79 -13.76
N ILE A 823 19.60 9.69 -14.70
CA ILE A 823 18.27 10.05 -15.18
C ILE A 823 18.03 9.41 -16.55
N TYR A 824 16.77 9.34 -16.97
CA TYR A 824 16.33 8.69 -18.22
C TYR A 824 16.63 7.19 -18.19
N THR A 825 16.28 6.54 -17.07
CA THR A 825 16.55 5.13 -16.78
C THR A 825 15.38 4.20 -17.08
N GLY A 826 14.28 4.74 -17.64
CA GLY A 826 13.11 3.99 -18.05
C GLY A 826 13.26 3.25 -19.39
N PRO A 827 12.21 2.51 -19.80
CA PRO A 827 12.18 1.85 -21.11
C PRO A 827 12.29 2.85 -22.25
N ASN A 828 13.13 2.56 -23.25
CA ASN A 828 13.40 3.43 -24.41
C ASN A 828 14.04 4.79 -24.11
N GLU A 829 14.60 4.96 -22.91
CA GLU A 829 15.29 6.19 -22.51
C GLU A 829 16.82 6.03 -22.59
N LYS A 830 17.58 7.13 -22.52
CA LYS A 830 19.05 7.12 -22.63
C LYS A 830 19.69 7.50 -21.28
N PRO A 831 20.10 6.52 -20.45
CA PRO A 831 20.65 6.80 -19.13
C PRO A 831 21.88 7.70 -19.20
N GLN A 832 21.88 8.74 -18.37
CA GLN A 832 22.96 9.72 -18.22
C GLN A 832 22.91 10.37 -16.84
N THR A 833 24.01 11.00 -16.42
CA THR A 833 24.01 11.81 -15.19
C THR A 833 23.30 13.16 -15.38
N ILE A 834 22.73 13.69 -14.30
CA ILE A 834 22.12 15.03 -14.27
C ILE A 834 23.15 16.10 -14.68
N GLY A 835 22.73 17.03 -15.55
CA GLY A 835 23.56 18.20 -15.93
C GLY A 835 24.70 17.91 -16.90
N MET A 836 24.81 16.69 -17.46
CA MET A 836 25.81 16.35 -18.47
C MET A 836 25.59 17.15 -19.77
N SER A 837 26.58 17.96 -20.15
CA SER A 837 26.55 18.73 -21.40
C SER A 837 26.60 17.79 -22.62
N GLY A 838 25.64 17.93 -23.54
CA GLY A 838 25.53 17.08 -24.74
C GLY A 838 24.96 15.67 -24.51
N GLY A 839 24.68 15.32 -23.25
CA GLY A 839 24.02 14.09 -22.83
C GLY A 839 24.70 12.76 -23.17
N ALA A 840 23.99 11.64 -22.99
CA ALA A 840 24.50 10.29 -23.28
C ALA A 840 25.00 10.19 -24.73
N GLN A 841 26.24 9.71 -24.90
CA GLN A 841 26.89 9.61 -26.19
C GLN A 841 26.97 8.15 -26.64
N VAL A 842 26.61 7.91 -27.90
CA VAL A 842 26.86 6.65 -28.60
C VAL A 842 27.79 6.95 -29.76
N ASN A 843 28.96 6.32 -29.79
CA ASN A 843 29.98 6.57 -30.81
C ASN A 843 30.32 5.28 -31.54
N LYS A 844 30.49 5.37 -32.86
CA LYS A 844 30.86 4.22 -33.72
C LYS A 844 30.02 2.96 -33.48
N ALA A 845 28.76 3.19 -33.09
CA ALA A 845 27.76 2.19 -32.80
C ALA A 845 26.38 2.69 -33.21
N GLY A 846 25.52 1.78 -33.67
CA GLY A 846 24.09 2.03 -33.83
C GLY A 846 23.36 1.90 -32.50
N GLN A 847 22.26 2.63 -32.34
CA GLN A 847 21.38 2.51 -31.20
C GLN A 847 19.96 2.16 -31.66
N ALA A 848 19.35 1.20 -31.00
CA ALA A 848 17.95 0.85 -31.15
C ALA A 848 17.32 0.59 -29.79
N PHE A 849 15.99 0.58 -29.77
CA PHE A 849 15.19 0.40 -28.57
C PHE A 849 14.26 -0.81 -28.73
N SER A 850 14.12 -1.58 -27.64
CA SER A 850 13.15 -2.67 -27.48
C SER A 850 12.23 -2.31 -26.32
N GLU A 851 11.06 -2.95 -26.21
CA GLU A 851 10.03 -2.62 -25.20
C GLU A 851 10.55 -2.38 -23.78
N ASP A 852 11.64 -3.06 -23.36
CA ASP A 852 12.20 -2.97 -22.01
C ASP A 852 13.73 -2.76 -21.93
N TYR A 853 14.47 -2.59 -23.03
CA TYR A 853 15.94 -2.39 -23.01
C TYR A 853 16.50 -1.63 -24.23
N ILE A 854 17.74 -1.13 -24.08
CA ILE A 854 18.50 -0.47 -25.14
C ILE A 854 19.41 -1.47 -25.83
N ILE A 855 19.51 -1.38 -27.16
CA ILE A 855 20.46 -2.12 -27.99
C ILE A 855 21.50 -1.15 -28.52
N VAL A 856 22.76 -1.45 -28.27
CA VAL A 856 23.92 -0.78 -28.88
C VAL A 856 24.60 -1.79 -29.78
N GLU A 857 24.76 -1.50 -31.06
CA GLU A 857 25.37 -2.38 -32.06
C GLU A 857 26.65 -1.77 -32.58
N CYS A 858 27.79 -2.47 -32.46
CA CYS A 858 29.06 -1.94 -32.92
C CYS A 858 29.12 -1.84 -34.45
N THR A 859 29.35 -0.63 -34.98
CA THR A 859 29.49 -0.40 -36.42
C THR A 859 30.95 -0.24 -36.86
N ASP A 860 31.81 0.25 -35.95
CA ASP A 860 33.26 0.34 -36.12
C ASP A 860 33.97 0.00 -34.81
N HIS A 861 34.71 -1.11 -34.81
CA HIS A 861 35.34 -1.67 -33.63
C HIS A 861 36.49 -0.83 -33.06
N THR A 862 36.98 0.20 -33.77
CA THR A 862 38.14 0.99 -33.31
C THR A 862 37.85 1.81 -32.05
N ASP A 863 36.61 2.29 -31.85
CA ASP A 863 36.19 2.97 -30.62
C ASP A 863 34.66 3.02 -30.45
N SER A 864 34.00 1.86 -30.55
CA SER A 864 32.54 1.74 -30.40
C SER A 864 32.11 1.71 -28.93
N PHE A 865 31.24 2.63 -28.49
CA PHE A 865 30.84 2.72 -27.07
C PHE A 865 29.47 3.38 -26.80
N TYR A 866 29.00 3.18 -25.56
CA TYR A 866 27.97 3.99 -24.89
C TYR A 866 28.57 4.70 -23.68
N GLN A 867 28.29 6.00 -23.51
CA GLN A 867 28.83 6.83 -22.43
C GLN A 867 27.74 7.44 -21.57
N PHE A 868 27.82 7.21 -20.26
CA PHE A 868 26.86 7.63 -19.24
C PHE A 868 27.21 8.98 -18.61
N HIS A 869 28.50 9.31 -18.56
CA HIS A 869 29.01 10.53 -17.98
C HIS A 869 30.31 10.96 -18.67
N LEU A 870 30.50 12.27 -18.84
CA LEU A 870 31.78 12.89 -19.16
C LEU A 870 31.69 14.40 -18.86
N ASP A 871 32.39 14.85 -17.84
CA ASP A 871 32.52 16.27 -17.51
C ASP A 871 33.94 16.55 -16.99
N ASN A 872 34.65 17.52 -17.58
CA ASN A 872 35.99 17.93 -17.16
C ASN A 872 36.01 19.14 -16.22
N THR A 873 34.86 19.76 -15.99
CA THR A 873 34.70 21.02 -15.23
C THR A 873 34.01 20.84 -13.90
N LYS A 874 33.15 19.82 -13.77
CA LYS A 874 32.37 19.55 -12.57
C LYS A 874 32.49 18.10 -12.16
N MET A 875 32.65 17.89 -10.86
CA MET A 875 32.59 16.56 -10.27
C MET A 875 31.16 16.06 -10.07
N GLY A 876 30.14 16.92 -10.20
CA GLY A 876 28.77 16.68 -9.71
C GLY A 876 28.70 16.65 -8.19
N ASP A 877 27.60 16.18 -7.60
CA ASP A 877 27.48 15.99 -6.13
C ASP A 877 28.25 14.72 -5.64
N PHE A 878 29.21 14.24 -6.43
CA PHE A 878 30.04 13.07 -6.16
C PHE A 878 31.24 13.41 -5.26
N GLU A 879 31.59 12.48 -4.38
CA GLU A 879 32.67 12.66 -3.40
C GLU A 879 33.94 11.97 -3.87
N LYS A 880 35.03 12.74 -3.98
CA LYS A 880 36.34 12.20 -4.37
C LYS A 880 36.85 11.23 -3.30
N ALA A 881 37.63 10.23 -3.74
CA ALA A 881 38.21 9.17 -2.89
C ALA A 881 37.19 8.32 -2.10
N LYS A 882 35.89 8.50 -2.32
CA LYS A 882 34.83 7.65 -1.78
C LYS A 882 34.44 6.57 -2.78
N ASP A 883 33.94 5.46 -2.26
CA ASP A 883 33.42 4.38 -3.09
C ASP A 883 32.15 4.82 -3.81
N MET A 884 32.07 4.48 -5.09
CA MET A 884 30.91 4.63 -5.93
C MET A 884 30.61 3.30 -6.59
N THR A 885 29.35 2.94 -6.68
CA THR A 885 28.92 1.70 -7.31
C THR A 885 28.06 1.99 -8.52
N PHE A 886 28.34 1.34 -9.63
CA PHE A 886 27.43 1.33 -10.78
C PHE A 886 26.98 -0.09 -11.04
N SER A 887 25.69 -0.21 -11.30
CA SER A 887 24.99 -1.46 -11.44
C SER A 887 24.12 -1.43 -12.70
N ILE A 888 24.14 -2.49 -13.49
CA ILE A 888 23.43 -2.56 -14.78
C ILE A 888 22.99 -3.99 -15.08
N ASP A 889 21.79 -4.15 -15.64
CA ASP A 889 21.39 -5.43 -16.23
C ASP A 889 21.89 -5.42 -17.67
N MET A 890 22.76 -6.38 -18.02
CA MET A 890 23.33 -6.41 -19.37
C MET A 890 23.42 -7.82 -19.96
N GLN A 891 23.36 -7.87 -21.29
CA GLN A 891 23.62 -9.02 -22.14
C GLN A 891 24.49 -8.56 -23.31
N ASN A 892 25.54 -9.31 -23.64
CA ASN A 892 26.54 -8.86 -24.60
C ASN A 892 27.07 -10.03 -25.43
N ASP A 893 27.18 -9.81 -26.75
CA ASP A 893 27.61 -10.84 -27.70
C ASP A 893 29.15 -10.97 -27.78
N VAL A 894 29.88 -9.94 -27.33
CA VAL A 894 31.35 -9.86 -27.22
C VAL A 894 31.73 -9.21 -25.88
N PRO A 895 32.96 -9.36 -25.39
CA PRO A 895 33.39 -8.70 -24.15
C PRO A 895 33.20 -7.18 -24.21
N ILE A 896 32.75 -6.61 -23.10
CA ILE A 896 32.51 -5.17 -22.95
C ILE A 896 33.42 -4.62 -21.86
N ASP A 897 34.21 -3.62 -22.21
CA ASP A 897 35.12 -2.92 -21.31
C ASP A 897 34.38 -1.80 -20.58
N LEU A 898 34.47 -1.81 -19.26
CA LEU A 898 34.07 -0.72 -18.41
C LEU A 898 35.24 0.24 -18.20
N ILE A 899 35.02 1.49 -18.56
CA ILE A 899 36.05 2.52 -18.55
C ILE A 899 35.60 3.69 -17.70
N VAL A 900 36.47 4.10 -16.78
CA VAL A 900 36.32 5.33 -16.01
C VAL A 900 37.43 6.30 -16.38
N PHE A 901 37.04 7.47 -16.87
CA PHE A 901 37.96 8.54 -17.21
C PHE A 901 38.16 9.44 -16.00
N GLN A 902 39.37 9.95 -15.82
CA GLN A 902 39.68 10.92 -14.77
C GLN A 902 40.44 12.09 -15.39
N PHE A 903 39.95 13.31 -15.18
CA PHE A 903 40.58 14.52 -15.66
C PHE A 903 41.45 15.10 -14.55
N ILE A 904 42.77 14.96 -14.69
CA ILE A 904 43.76 15.37 -13.69
C ILE A 904 44.78 16.25 -14.41
N ASN A 905 45.06 17.43 -13.85
CA ASN A 905 46.06 18.37 -14.37
C ASN A 905 45.87 18.74 -15.86
N GLY A 906 44.62 18.87 -16.31
CA GLY A 906 44.32 19.24 -17.70
C GLY A 906 44.34 18.07 -18.71
N VAL A 907 44.53 16.84 -18.24
CA VAL A 907 44.65 15.65 -19.11
C VAL A 907 43.64 14.58 -18.71
N TRP A 908 42.99 13.97 -19.71
CA TRP A 908 42.13 12.80 -19.52
C TRP A 908 42.98 11.53 -19.42
N THR A 909 42.82 10.80 -18.32
CA THR A 909 43.39 9.46 -18.14
C THR A 909 42.29 8.42 -18.24
N GLU A 910 42.41 7.51 -19.19
CA GLU A 910 41.49 6.37 -19.37
C GLU A 910 41.93 5.21 -18.48
N ASN A 911 41.04 4.71 -17.62
CA ASN A 911 41.31 3.52 -16.81
C ASN A 911 40.29 2.42 -17.14
N LEU A 912 40.80 1.26 -17.55
CA LEU A 912 39.99 0.04 -17.66
C LEU A 912 39.75 -0.50 -16.26
N TYR A 913 38.51 -0.40 -15.77
CA TYR A 913 38.15 -0.85 -14.43
C TYR A 913 37.69 -2.31 -14.42
N ASN A 914 36.97 -2.73 -15.44
CA ASN A 914 36.52 -4.11 -15.54
C ASN A 914 36.31 -4.51 -17.01
N ARG A 915 36.37 -5.82 -17.27
CA ARG A 915 36.03 -6.42 -18.56
C ARG A 915 34.94 -7.45 -18.34
N PHE A 916 33.75 -7.19 -18.87
CA PHE A 916 32.62 -8.11 -18.77
C PHE A 916 32.72 -9.16 -19.87
N PRO A 917 32.82 -10.47 -19.55
CA PRO A 917 32.85 -11.53 -20.55
C PRO A 917 31.50 -11.64 -21.27
N VAL A 918 31.47 -12.38 -22.39
CA VAL A 918 30.23 -12.72 -23.09
C VAL A 918 29.29 -13.43 -22.11
N ALA A 919 28.09 -12.89 -21.95
CA ALA A 919 27.11 -13.43 -21.03
C ALA A 919 25.70 -13.15 -21.52
N ASN A 920 24.79 -14.04 -21.15
CA ASN A 920 23.36 -13.76 -21.19
C ASN A 920 22.99 -12.74 -20.09
N TRP A 921 21.74 -12.28 -20.08
CA TRP A 921 21.22 -11.28 -19.15
C TRP A 921 21.64 -11.56 -17.70
N SER A 922 22.39 -10.61 -17.15
CA SER A 922 22.89 -10.67 -15.78
C SER A 922 23.04 -9.28 -15.19
N ARG A 923 22.76 -9.15 -13.88
CA ARG A 923 23.07 -7.95 -13.11
C ARG A 923 24.58 -7.89 -12.90
N ARG A 924 25.19 -6.78 -13.31
CA ARG A 924 26.62 -6.49 -13.10
C ARG A 924 26.73 -5.26 -12.23
N SER A 925 27.51 -5.36 -11.16
CA SER A 925 27.80 -4.25 -10.26
C SER A 925 29.31 -4.10 -10.12
N PHE A 926 29.77 -2.86 -10.10
CA PHE A 926 31.18 -2.56 -9.93
C PHE A 926 31.35 -1.33 -9.06
N THR A 927 32.34 -1.39 -8.17
CA THR A 927 32.69 -0.30 -7.28
C THR A 927 34.01 0.32 -7.74
N PHE A 928 34.05 1.64 -7.80
CA PHE A 928 35.22 2.41 -8.18
C PHE A 928 35.37 3.66 -7.30
N LYS A 929 36.57 4.23 -7.30
CA LYS A 929 36.89 5.51 -6.66
C LYS A 929 37.45 6.46 -7.69
N ILE A 930 37.06 7.73 -7.59
CA ILE A 930 37.71 8.80 -8.33
C ILE A 930 38.86 9.38 -7.49
N ASP A 931 40.02 9.60 -8.10
CA ASP A 931 41.20 10.18 -7.47
C ASP A 931 40.89 11.54 -6.86
N ALA A 932 41.45 11.81 -5.67
CA ALA A 932 41.26 13.07 -4.95
C ALA A 932 41.67 14.31 -5.78
N ARG A 933 42.58 14.14 -6.74
CA ARG A 933 43.11 15.19 -7.61
C ARG A 933 42.26 15.43 -8.86
N ALA A 934 41.32 14.54 -9.19
CA ALA A 934 40.48 14.71 -10.37
C ALA A 934 39.61 15.95 -10.25
N THR A 935 39.52 16.73 -11.33
CA THR A 935 38.59 17.88 -11.45
C THR A 935 37.39 17.57 -12.33
N GLY A 936 37.42 16.41 -12.99
CA GLY A 936 36.32 15.86 -13.77
C GLY A 936 36.51 14.37 -14.00
N TRP A 937 35.48 13.69 -14.49
CA TRP A 937 35.49 12.25 -14.70
C TRP A 937 34.54 11.82 -15.82
N GLY A 938 34.59 10.55 -16.20
CA GLY A 938 33.69 9.98 -17.21
C GLY A 938 33.45 8.50 -16.99
N LEU A 939 32.36 7.98 -17.54
CA LEU A 939 31.93 6.59 -17.40
C LEU A 939 31.41 6.04 -18.73
N ARG A 940 31.98 4.91 -19.18
CA ARG A 940 31.73 4.35 -20.50
C ARG A 940 31.72 2.83 -20.50
N LEU A 941 30.86 2.25 -21.32
CA LEU A 941 30.91 0.85 -21.75
C LEU A 941 31.36 0.80 -23.21
N ARG A 942 32.50 0.15 -23.48
CA ARG A 942 33.13 0.09 -24.80
C ARG A 942 33.19 -1.36 -25.31
N PHE A 943 32.94 -1.56 -26.60
CA PHE A 943 33.19 -2.85 -27.24
C PHE A 943 34.69 -3.15 -27.28
N GLU A 944 35.07 -4.41 -27.20
CA GLU A 944 36.47 -4.79 -27.42
C GLU A 944 36.94 -4.27 -28.79
N ARG A 945 38.14 -3.67 -28.82
CA ARG A 945 38.75 -3.09 -30.03
C ARG A 945 39.30 -4.18 -30.95
N ASN A 946 38.38 -4.95 -31.51
CA ASN A 946 38.63 -6.13 -32.30
C ASN A 946 37.61 -6.18 -33.44
N GLU A 947 38.05 -6.49 -34.67
CA GLU A 947 37.17 -6.65 -35.83
C GLU A 947 35.97 -7.57 -35.56
N ASN A 948 36.14 -8.59 -34.71
CA ASN A 948 35.07 -9.50 -34.29
C ASN A 948 33.90 -8.81 -33.57
N SER A 949 34.08 -7.60 -33.05
CA SER A 949 33.03 -6.79 -32.43
C SER A 949 32.08 -6.19 -33.44
N LYS A 950 32.48 -6.03 -34.71
CA LYS A 950 31.64 -5.39 -35.74
C LYS A 950 30.35 -6.20 -35.97
N GLY A 951 29.21 -5.53 -35.90
CA GLY A 951 27.87 -6.13 -35.97
C GLY A 951 27.39 -6.84 -34.69
N LYS A 952 28.18 -6.81 -33.60
CA LYS A 952 27.82 -7.42 -32.32
C LYS A 952 27.10 -6.43 -31.42
N LYS A 953 26.25 -6.95 -30.53
CA LYS A 953 25.35 -6.13 -29.71
C LYS A 953 25.68 -6.19 -28.22
N LEU A 954 25.52 -5.04 -27.59
CA LEU A 954 25.38 -4.84 -26.15
C LEU A 954 23.92 -4.45 -25.90
N ARG A 955 23.24 -5.18 -25.03
CA ARG A 955 21.87 -4.89 -24.60
C ARG A 955 21.88 -4.60 -23.11
N PHE A 956 21.24 -3.51 -22.69
CA PHE A 956 21.20 -3.17 -21.28
C PHE A 956 19.93 -2.44 -20.82
N LYS A 957 19.62 -2.59 -19.53
CA LYS A 957 18.54 -1.89 -18.83
C LYS A 957 18.90 -1.67 -17.36
N LYS A 958 18.08 -0.88 -16.65
CA LYS A 958 18.19 -0.66 -15.20
C LYS A 958 19.57 -0.18 -14.75
N ALA A 959 20.20 0.71 -15.53
CA ALA A 959 21.46 1.32 -15.15
C ALA A 959 21.25 2.19 -13.89
N LYS A 960 22.09 1.98 -12.89
CA LYS A 960 22.08 2.71 -11.63
C LYS A 960 23.49 3.11 -11.25
N LEU A 961 23.67 4.37 -10.87
CA LEU A 961 24.89 4.90 -10.29
C LEU A 961 24.57 5.39 -8.88
N GLU A 962 25.27 4.88 -7.88
CA GLU A 962 24.98 5.13 -6.46
C GLU A 962 26.28 5.37 -5.68
N LYS A 963 26.20 6.11 -4.58
CA LYS A 963 27.34 6.31 -3.68
C LYS A 963 27.46 5.11 -2.74
N GLY A 964 28.70 4.76 -2.39
CA GLY A 964 29.02 3.65 -1.50
C GLY A 964 29.51 2.41 -2.23
N SER A 965 29.96 1.42 -1.44
CA SER A 965 30.60 0.19 -1.90
C SER A 965 29.64 -0.99 -2.04
N VAL A 966 28.38 -0.83 -1.63
CA VAL A 966 27.38 -1.90 -1.63
C VAL A 966 26.33 -1.59 -2.70
N PRO A 967 26.19 -2.43 -3.75
CA PRO A 967 25.15 -2.22 -4.75
C PRO A 967 23.77 -2.42 -4.13
N THR A 968 22.82 -1.55 -4.48
CA THR A 968 21.41 -1.70 -4.09
C THR A 968 20.54 -2.04 -5.30
N ASP A 969 19.31 -2.48 -5.03
CA ASP A 969 18.33 -2.77 -6.07
C ASP A 969 18.07 -1.54 -6.94
N PHE A 970 17.66 -1.78 -8.19
CA PHE A 970 17.37 -0.71 -9.11
C PHE A 970 16.22 0.18 -8.61
N SER A 971 16.47 1.49 -8.60
CA SER A 971 15.49 2.55 -8.37
C SER A 971 15.67 3.63 -9.45
N LYS A 972 14.59 4.36 -9.77
CA LYS A 972 14.70 5.60 -10.54
C LYS A 972 15.29 6.71 -9.68
N SER A 973 15.83 7.75 -10.31
CA SER A 973 16.29 8.94 -9.58
C SER A 973 15.11 9.67 -8.92
N THR A 974 15.35 10.33 -7.79
CA THR A 974 14.37 11.21 -7.14
C THR A 974 13.95 12.34 -8.09
N TYR A 975 14.86 12.82 -8.93
CA TYR A 975 14.56 13.81 -9.97
C TYR A 975 13.54 13.32 -11.01
N GLU A 976 13.67 12.10 -11.52
CA GLU A 976 12.67 11.49 -12.44
C GLU A 976 11.31 11.33 -11.77
N LEU A 977 11.30 11.00 -10.48
CA LEU A 977 10.08 10.84 -9.70
C LEU A 977 9.38 12.20 -9.48
N GLU A 978 10.12 13.26 -9.13
CA GLU A 978 9.57 14.61 -8.95
C GLU A 978 9.00 15.19 -10.25
N GLN A 979 9.69 15.02 -11.39
CA GLN A 979 9.19 15.46 -12.69
C GLN A 979 7.92 14.71 -13.11
N SER A 980 7.85 13.41 -12.81
CA SER A 980 6.66 12.59 -13.06
C SER A 980 5.48 13.07 -12.20
N VAL A 981 5.71 13.35 -10.92
CA VAL A 981 4.68 13.84 -9.98
C VAL A 981 4.17 15.23 -10.38
N ASN A 982 5.06 16.16 -10.74
CA ASN A 982 4.67 17.50 -11.18
C ASN A 982 3.92 17.48 -12.52
N GLY A 983 4.36 16.65 -13.47
CA GLY A 983 3.66 16.45 -14.74
C GLY A 983 2.26 15.86 -14.55
N ILE A 984 2.09 14.91 -13.61
CA ILE A 984 0.79 14.36 -13.23
C ILE A 984 -0.08 15.44 -12.58
N LYS A 985 0.47 16.27 -11.68
CA LYS A 985 -0.25 17.36 -11.00
C LYS A 985 -0.80 18.40 -11.98
N GLU A 986 -0.01 18.79 -12.98
CA GLU A 986 -0.46 19.73 -14.02
C GLU A 986 -1.45 19.07 -15.00
N ASN A 987 -1.29 17.79 -15.32
CA ASN A 987 -2.27 17.04 -16.11
C ASN A 987 -3.60 16.89 -15.37
N ILE A 988 -3.59 16.63 -14.06
CA ILE A 988 -4.81 16.55 -13.22
C ILE A 988 -5.55 17.89 -13.24
N LYS A 989 -4.85 19.01 -12.97
CA LYS A 989 -5.48 20.34 -13.04
C LYS A 989 -6.05 20.66 -14.42
N THR A 990 -5.37 20.23 -15.48
CA THR A 990 -5.83 20.44 -16.86
C THR A 990 -7.06 19.58 -17.18
N VAL A 991 -7.07 18.32 -16.73
CA VAL A 991 -8.22 17.40 -16.88
C VAL A 991 -9.40 17.90 -16.06
N GLU A 992 -9.22 18.32 -14.81
CA GLU A 992 -10.26 18.92 -13.98
C GLU A 992 -10.88 20.15 -14.66
N LYS A 993 -10.05 21.07 -15.15
CA LYS A 993 -10.52 22.27 -15.87
C LYS A 993 -11.26 21.92 -17.17
N THR A 994 -10.79 20.91 -17.90
CA THR A 994 -11.42 20.44 -19.15
C THR A 994 -12.76 19.74 -18.86
N GLN A 995 -12.84 19.00 -17.76
CA GLN A 995 -14.03 18.28 -17.32
C GLN A 995 -15.11 19.24 -16.83
N THR A 996 -14.76 20.25 -16.01
CA THR A 996 -15.70 21.30 -15.63
C THR A 996 -16.24 22.05 -16.87
N SER A 997 -15.36 22.39 -17.82
CA SER A 997 -15.79 23.03 -19.07
C SER A 997 -16.65 22.12 -19.95
N PHE A 998 -16.39 20.81 -19.95
CA PHE A 998 -17.19 19.82 -20.67
C PHE A 998 -18.57 19.63 -20.04
N ASP A 999 -18.65 19.53 -18.71
CA ASP A 999 -19.92 19.42 -17.97
C ASP A 999 -20.79 20.67 -18.17
N GLU A 1000 -20.20 21.87 -18.17
CA GLU A 1000 -20.91 23.11 -18.49
C GLU A 1000 -21.47 23.11 -19.92
N ARG A 1001 -20.68 22.63 -20.89
CA ARG A 1001 -21.11 22.52 -22.30
C ARG A 1001 -22.20 21.46 -22.48
N VAL A 1002 -22.08 20.30 -21.83
CA VAL A 1002 -23.09 19.23 -21.88
C VAL A 1002 -24.39 19.69 -21.24
N ASN A 1003 -24.35 20.29 -20.05
CA ASN A 1003 -25.54 20.85 -19.39
C ASN A 1003 -26.21 21.93 -20.26
N THR A 1004 -25.44 22.75 -20.97
CA THR A 1004 -25.98 23.75 -21.90
C THR A 1004 -26.62 23.09 -23.13
N VAL A 1005 -26.00 22.04 -23.68
CA VAL A 1005 -26.53 21.29 -24.83
C VAL A 1005 -27.79 20.51 -24.46
N GLU A 1006 -27.82 19.83 -23.30
CA GLU A 1006 -29.00 19.13 -22.79
C GLU A 1006 -30.16 20.10 -22.58
N LYS A 1007 -29.90 21.23 -21.91
CA LYS A 1007 -30.92 22.27 -21.70
C LYS A 1007 -31.46 22.84 -23.02
N ASN A 1008 -30.61 23.04 -24.02
CA ASN A 1008 -31.02 23.50 -25.33
C ASN A 1008 -31.76 22.41 -26.13
N ALA A 1009 -31.37 21.15 -25.99
CA ALA A 1009 -32.02 20.01 -26.64
C ALA A 1009 -33.40 19.72 -26.05
N GLU A 1010 -33.56 19.78 -24.73
CA GLU A 1010 -34.85 19.69 -24.05
C GLU A 1010 -35.78 20.83 -24.44
N GLY A 1011 -35.26 22.07 -24.47
CA GLY A 1011 -36.01 23.24 -24.93
C GLY A 1011 -36.46 23.12 -26.38
N THR A 1012 -35.58 22.63 -27.27
CA THR A 1012 -35.90 22.40 -28.68
C THR A 1012 -36.92 21.28 -28.85
N THR A 1013 -36.78 20.18 -28.11
CA THR A 1013 -37.70 19.04 -28.13
C THR A 1013 -39.11 19.45 -27.65
N ALA A 1014 -39.19 20.26 -26.58
CA ALA A 1014 -40.45 20.80 -26.08
C ALA A 1014 -41.12 21.73 -27.11
N SER A 1015 -40.35 22.58 -27.80
CA SER A 1015 -40.87 23.45 -28.87
C SER A 1015 -41.32 22.65 -30.10
N VAL A 1016 -40.57 21.63 -30.52
CA VAL A 1016 -40.95 20.73 -31.63
C VAL A 1016 -42.21 19.96 -31.31
N LYS A 1017 -42.35 19.45 -30.08
CA LYS A 1017 -43.54 18.73 -29.63
C LYS A 1017 -44.77 19.64 -29.60
N LYS A 1018 -44.64 20.88 -29.11
CA LYS A 1018 -45.72 21.89 -29.21
C LYS A 1018 -46.10 22.23 -30.64
N LEU A 1019 -45.11 22.31 -31.55
CA LEU A 1019 -45.37 22.55 -32.97
C LEU A 1019 -46.10 21.37 -33.63
N GLN A 1020 -45.73 20.12 -33.32
CA GLN A 1020 -46.44 18.93 -33.78
C GLN A 1020 -47.87 18.84 -33.22
N GLU A 1021 -48.07 19.14 -31.94
CA GLU A 1021 -49.39 19.18 -31.31
C GLU A 1021 -50.27 20.27 -31.96
N THR A 1022 -49.70 21.44 -32.27
CA THR A 1022 -50.41 22.53 -32.94
C THR A 1022 -50.74 22.18 -34.39
N GLN A 1023 -49.83 21.53 -35.12
CA GLN A 1023 -50.05 21.05 -36.48
C GLN A 1023 -51.16 19.99 -36.52
N THR A 1024 -51.13 19.03 -35.61
CA THR A 1024 -52.15 17.96 -35.50
C THR A 1024 -53.53 18.53 -35.13
N ALA A 1025 -53.58 19.60 -34.34
CA ALA A 1025 -54.82 20.28 -33.97
C ALA A 1025 -55.40 21.18 -35.10
N GLN A 1026 -54.58 21.58 -36.07
CA GLN A 1026 -54.99 22.46 -37.19
C GLN A 1026 -55.28 21.71 -38.50
N GLY A 1027 -55.03 20.38 -38.54
CA GLY A 1027 -55.30 19.51 -39.69
C GLY A 1027 -54.04 19.11 -40.44
#